data_AF-A0A662C5W5-F1
#
_entry.id   AF-A0A662C5W5-F1
#
_cell.length_a   1.000
_cell.length_b   1.000
_cell.length_c   1.000
_cell.angle_alpha   90.00
_cell.angle_beta   90.00
_cell.angle_gamma   90.00
#
_symmetry.space_group_name_H-M   'P 1'
#
loop_
_entity.id
_entity.type
_entity.pdbx_description
1 polymer ?
#
loop_
_entity_poly.entity_id
_entity_poly.type
_entity_poly.pdbx_seq_one_letter_code
_entity_poly.pdbx_strand_id
1 'polypeptide(L)'
;MSILNHFQHLNLTGDQQTALEKMQAFLNSDEEIFILKGYAGSGKTTLLKGFVEYLRSIEKKYQLMAPTGRAAKVINQKTSFEATTIHKGIYSFEELQEIESKEENGDVSFMYYYKLRNNPDVHNSVLIIDEASMVSDVQSQGEFFRFGSGYLLKDLIQYSQIGFPNATTKIIFIGDPAQLPPIGMNYSPALDDKYLADNYKLNIALTEMKEVKRQDANNGILSSATKIRKCLTSGFFNDFDLRENGKDIFNPKFENFLETYKSQQGTKVIISYKNKTALDLNLMIRRDRFGADLPIQPSDHIIVGGNNYRLGIMNGEFGVVSKTEPTTITREIKFYKKNGGTASVSLTWRSIELLMPDEDGQSKTVIGYMLENYLNGDNYLKPEEQQALYVDFKNRFPKLKPKTEEFKEAITADPYFNCILLKYGYAVTCHKAQGGEWDTTFVFWDKGVKQDFNFLNSEHNRTGKTNPDFYRWAYTAVTRASTKLLCLNPPYFTSFSNMSFIDVKVQNAYQKLTAQVLTPIEIEVQTEQLEHLKRFNLQDTPVSIQNHFLKANYFVQKQYVDIVSWKRVGYEIRYGFRRENDTVAIKFWVNGQDEFRTNFQKLPAETNSDSLFEEITKLLEDTPDVIFIRNTTDTILAKIEFDIQLEEERPFLKTLFDVLQVQLKASNTSIDEVGHHSYRERYHFTNNEAAAVIDFEYNGNGFFARVLPLENQCNSDNLLNVVKKAVLNIKEFGYVV
;
A
#
# COMPACT_ATOMS: atom_id res chain seq x y z
N MET A 1 8.59 -9.02 -36.28
CA MET A 1 7.16 -8.60 -36.23
C MET A 1 7.00 -7.61 -35.09
N SER A 2 6.05 -6.68 -35.16
CA SER A 2 5.75 -5.81 -34.02
C SER A 2 5.01 -6.61 -32.94
N ILE A 3 5.32 -6.34 -31.67
CA ILE A 3 4.61 -6.92 -30.52
C ILE A 3 3.10 -6.65 -30.60
N LEU A 4 2.70 -5.47 -31.09
CA LEU A 4 1.30 -5.03 -31.16
C LEU A 4 0.47 -5.92 -32.09
N ASN A 5 1.10 -6.57 -33.07
CA ASN A 5 0.41 -7.50 -33.96
C ASN A 5 -0.17 -8.71 -33.22
N HIS A 6 0.44 -9.12 -32.10
CA HIS A 6 -0.07 -10.21 -31.26
C HIS A 6 -1.29 -9.81 -30.43
N PHE A 7 -1.56 -8.51 -30.30
CA PHE A 7 -2.66 -7.98 -29.50
C PHE A 7 -3.81 -7.39 -30.33
N GLN A 8 -3.80 -7.54 -31.66
CA GLN A 8 -4.84 -7.00 -32.55
C GLN A 8 -6.26 -7.52 -32.25
N HIS A 9 -6.36 -8.66 -31.56
CA HIS A 9 -7.62 -9.24 -31.13
C HIS A 9 -8.18 -8.63 -29.82
N LEU A 10 -7.44 -7.71 -29.20
CA LEU A 10 -7.81 -7.05 -27.94
C LEU A 10 -7.89 -5.53 -28.11
N ASN A 11 -8.86 -4.92 -27.43
CA ASN A 11 -8.96 -3.47 -27.29
C ASN A 11 -8.09 -2.98 -26.13
N LEU A 12 -6.82 -2.68 -26.40
CA LEU A 12 -5.85 -2.22 -25.40
C LEU A 12 -6.23 -0.84 -24.82
N THR A 13 -5.80 -0.56 -23.58
CA THR A 13 -5.76 0.82 -23.04
C THR A 13 -4.55 1.59 -23.57
N GLY A 14 -4.54 2.92 -23.38
CA GLY A 14 -3.36 3.75 -23.69
C GLY A 14 -2.13 3.29 -22.89
N ASP A 15 -2.32 3.01 -21.61
CA ASP A 15 -1.28 2.44 -20.74
C ASP A 15 -0.78 1.06 -21.22
N GLN A 16 -1.67 0.16 -21.65
CA GLN A 16 -1.29 -1.16 -22.16
C GLN A 16 -0.50 -1.05 -23.46
N GLN A 17 -0.92 -0.18 -24.38
CA GLN A 17 -0.19 0.07 -25.62
C GLN A 17 1.21 0.64 -25.34
N THR A 18 1.29 1.66 -24.48
CA THR A 18 2.56 2.26 -24.06
C THR A 18 3.49 1.23 -23.41
N ALA A 19 2.94 0.36 -22.57
CA ALA A 19 3.70 -0.72 -21.93
C ALA A 19 4.29 -1.68 -22.97
N LEU A 20 3.50 -2.12 -23.96
CA LEU A 20 3.98 -3.02 -25.02
C LEU A 20 5.05 -2.37 -25.90
N GLU A 21 4.87 -1.11 -26.29
CA GLU A 21 5.85 -0.35 -27.08
C GLU A 21 7.17 -0.23 -26.32
N LYS A 22 7.12 0.11 -25.03
CA LYS A 22 8.29 0.17 -24.15
C LYS A 22 8.94 -1.20 -23.93
N MET A 23 8.16 -2.28 -23.76
CA MET A 23 8.70 -3.63 -23.65
C MET A 23 9.41 -4.06 -24.94
N GLN A 24 8.88 -3.72 -26.12
CA GLN A 24 9.54 -3.99 -27.39
C GLN A 24 10.82 -3.17 -27.54
N ALA A 25 10.81 -1.90 -27.15
CA ALA A 25 12.01 -1.05 -27.16
C ALA A 25 13.09 -1.64 -26.22
N PHE A 26 12.70 -2.03 -25.00
CA PHE A 26 13.57 -2.66 -24.01
C PHE A 26 14.26 -3.93 -24.52
N LEU A 27 13.55 -4.80 -25.25
CA LEU A 27 14.16 -6.01 -25.80
C LEU A 27 15.31 -5.72 -26.78
N ASN A 28 15.33 -4.53 -27.38
CA ASN A 28 16.33 -4.09 -28.35
C ASN A 28 17.31 -3.04 -27.79
N SER A 29 17.16 -2.63 -26.51
CA SER A 29 18.03 -1.65 -25.85
C SER A 29 19.17 -2.32 -25.07
N ASP A 30 20.08 -1.52 -24.52
CA ASP A 30 21.13 -1.97 -23.59
C ASP A 30 20.65 -2.01 -22.12
N GLU A 31 19.36 -1.73 -21.87
CA GLU A 31 18.80 -1.82 -20.52
C GLU A 31 18.70 -3.28 -20.07
N GLU A 32 18.98 -3.54 -18.80
CA GLU A 32 19.06 -4.90 -18.26
C GLU A 32 17.76 -5.33 -17.59
N ILE A 33 17.03 -4.35 -17.03
CA ILE A 33 15.79 -4.56 -16.30
C ILE A 33 14.67 -3.74 -16.93
N PHE A 34 13.50 -4.37 -17.07
CA PHE A 34 12.23 -3.70 -17.30
C PHE A 34 11.32 -3.86 -16.09
N ILE A 35 10.75 -2.77 -15.59
CA ILE A 35 9.75 -2.80 -14.52
C ILE A 35 8.39 -2.42 -15.10
N LEU A 36 7.44 -3.35 -15.01
CA LEU A 36 6.03 -3.14 -15.32
C LEU A 36 5.22 -3.06 -14.02
N LYS A 37 4.94 -1.83 -13.59
CA LYS A 37 4.00 -1.57 -12.49
C LYS A 37 2.58 -1.59 -13.04
N GLY A 38 1.65 -2.18 -12.32
CA GLY A 38 0.25 -2.04 -12.66
C GLY A 38 -0.66 -2.45 -11.51
N TYR A 39 -1.78 -1.77 -11.38
CA TYR A 39 -2.74 -2.04 -10.30
C TYR A 39 -3.60 -3.27 -10.59
N ALA A 40 -4.38 -3.70 -9.60
CA ALA A 40 -5.36 -4.76 -9.75
C ALA A 40 -6.36 -4.37 -10.84
N GLY A 41 -6.59 -5.29 -11.78
CA GLY A 41 -7.46 -5.05 -12.94
C GLY A 41 -6.86 -4.21 -14.07
N SER A 42 -5.58 -3.84 -14.04
CA SER A 42 -4.93 -3.14 -15.18
C SER A 42 -4.66 -4.06 -16.39
N GLY A 43 -4.78 -5.39 -16.22
CA GLY A 43 -4.58 -6.37 -17.30
C GLY A 43 -3.15 -6.90 -17.43
N LYS A 44 -2.30 -6.77 -16.38
CA LYS A 44 -0.92 -7.28 -16.35
C LYS A 44 -0.80 -8.73 -16.84
N THR A 45 -1.63 -9.65 -16.33
CA THR A 45 -1.58 -11.07 -16.73
C THR A 45 -1.96 -11.27 -18.20
N THR A 46 -2.87 -10.46 -18.74
CA THR A 46 -3.24 -10.50 -20.17
C THR A 46 -2.08 -10.02 -21.04
N LEU A 47 -1.41 -8.93 -20.65
CA LEU A 47 -0.20 -8.45 -21.32
C LEU A 47 0.92 -9.48 -21.26
N LEU A 48 1.15 -10.08 -20.09
CA LEU A 48 2.15 -11.13 -19.89
C LEU A 48 1.92 -12.30 -20.84
N LYS A 49 0.67 -12.78 -20.96
CA LYS A 49 0.34 -13.88 -21.87
C LYS A 49 0.72 -13.55 -23.32
N GLY A 50 0.23 -12.44 -23.87
CA GLY A 50 0.53 -12.06 -25.25
C GLY A 50 2.00 -11.72 -25.47
N PHE A 51 2.70 -11.22 -24.45
CA PHE A 51 4.14 -10.98 -24.51
C PHE A 51 4.94 -12.28 -24.62
N VAL A 52 4.58 -13.30 -23.84
CA VAL A 52 5.21 -14.62 -23.92
C VAL A 52 4.93 -15.28 -25.29
N GLU A 53 3.72 -15.15 -25.82
CA GLU A 53 3.38 -15.59 -27.18
C GLU A 53 4.26 -14.89 -28.24
N TYR A 54 4.48 -13.58 -28.09
CA TYR A 54 5.39 -12.82 -28.93
C TYR A 54 6.84 -13.32 -28.83
N LEU A 55 7.38 -13.53 -27.61
CA LEU A 55 8.74 -14.06 -27.42
C LEU A 55 8.93 -15.41 -28.11
N ARG A 56 7.93 -16.30 -28.04
CA ARG A 56 7.94 -17.58 -28.76
C ARG A 56 7.97 -17.41 -30.28
N SER A 57 7.21 -16.45 -30.81
CA SER A 57 7.16 -16.20 -32.26
C SER A 57 8.48 -15.70 -32.86
N ILE A 58 9.33 -15.07 -32.03
CA ILE A 58 10.67 -14.61 -32.41
C ILE A 58 11.77 -15.54 -31.90
N GLU A 59 11.42 -16.75 -31.44
CA GLU A 59 12.34 -17.77 -30.92
C GLU A 59 13.25 -17.28 -29.77
N LYS A 60 12.79 -16.30 -28.98
CA LYS A 60 13.53 -15.78 -27.83
C LYS A 60 13.28 -16.70 -26.62
N LYS A 61 14.36 -17.22 -26.03
CA LYS A 61 14.29 -18.00 -24.79
C LYS A 61 13.72 -17.16 -23.65
N TYR A 62 12.88 -17.74 -22.81
CA TYR A 62 12.35 -17.08 -21.62
C TYR A 62 12.19 -18.05 -20.45
N GLN A 63 12.12 -17.52 -19.25
CA GLN A 63 11.72 -18.26 -18.04
C GLN A 63 10.68 -17.45 -17.29
N LEU A 64 9.57 -18.08 -16.93
CA LEU A 64 8.49 -17.43 -16.19
C LEU A 64 8.55 -17.88 -14.72
N MET A 65 8.60 -16.91 -13.81
CA MET A 65 8.81 -17.16 -12.40
C MET A 65 7.89 -16.31 -11.53
N ALA A 66 7.63 -16.79 -10.32
CA ALA A 66 6.98 -16.01 -9.27
C ALA A 66 7.57 -16.29 -7.87
N PRO A 67 7.43 -15.39 -6.88
CA PRO A 67 7.99 -15.58 -5.54
C PRO A 67 7.37 -16.73 -4.75
N THR A 68 6.11 -17.09 -5.04
CA THR A 68 5.37 -18.14 -4.33
C THR A 68 4.81 -19.20 -5.28
N GLY A 69 4.68 -20.44 -4.81
CA GLY A 69 4.09 -21.53 -5.61
C GLY A 69 2.66 -21.23 -6.06
N ARG A 70 1.90 -20.49 -5.24
CA ARG A 70 0.57 -20.02 -5.59
C ARG A 70 0.57 -19.04 -6.75
N ALA A 71 1.42 -18.02 -6.71
CA ALA A 71 1.51 -17.05 -7.79
C ALA A 71 1.93 -17.73 -9.10
N ALA A 72 2.93 -18.63 -9.04
CA ALA A 72 3.34 -19.43 -10.20
C ALA A 72 2.16 -20.25 -10.76
N LYS A 73 1.37 -20.88 -9.91
CA LYS A 73 0.18 -21.63 -10.32
C LYS A 73 -0.89 -20.74 -10.98
N VAL A 74 -1.17 -19.57 -10.42
CA VAL A 74 -2.16 -18.63 -10.99
C VAL A 74 -1.72 -18.20 -12.40
N ILE A 75 -0.42 -17.97 -12.59
CA ILE A 75 0.15 -17.69 -13.91
C ILE A 75 -0.02 -18.87 -14.85
N ASN A 76 0.30 -20.10 -14.44
CA ASN A 76 0.13 -21.30 -15.25
C ASN A 76 -1.32 -21.46 -15.70
N GLN A 77 -2.28 -21.30 -14.78
CA GLN A 77 -3.70 -21.42 -15.08
C GLN A 77 -4.22 -20.36 -16.06
N LYS A 78 -3.77 -19.10 -15.91
CA LYS A 78 -4.24 -17.98 -16.74
C LYS A 78 -3.54 -17.88 -18.10
N THR A 79 -2.28 -18.31 -18.17
CA THR A 79 -1.44 -18.13 -19.37
C THR A 79 -1.24 -19.43 -20.16
N SER A 80 -1.40 -20.59 -19.52
CA SER A 80 -1.07 -21.92 -20.08
C SER A 80 0.41 -22.10 -20.41
N PHE A 81 1.29 -21.28 -19.85
CA PHE A 81 2.74 -21.44 -19.91
C PHE A 81 3.28 -21.97 -18.60
N GLU A 82 4.36 -22.73 -18.67
CA GLU A 82 5.06 -23.24 -17.49
C GLU A 82 5.76 -22.08 -16.76
N ALA A 83 5.39 -21.89 -15.50
CA ALA A 83 6.01 -20.99 -14.55
C ALA A 83 6.38 -21.73 -13.27
N THR A 84 7.55 -21.42 -12.73
CA THR A 84 8.05 -22.00 -11.48
C THR A 84 8.16 -20.95 -10.38
N THR A 85 8.48 -21.36 -9.16
CA THR A 85 8.94 -20.39 -8.17
C THR A 85 10.33 -19.88 -8.54
N ILE A 86 10.71 -18.67 -8.11
CA ILE A 86 12.09 -18.17 -8.25
C ILE A 86 13.07 -19.17 -7.62
N HIS A 87 12.75 -19.68 -6.43
CA HIS A 87 13.58 -20.66 -5.73
C HIS A 87 13.83 -21.92 -6.56
N LYS A 88 12.78 -22.47 -7.19
CA LYS A 88 12.90 -23.64 -8.07
C LYS A 88 13.71 -23.33 -9.34
N GLY A 89 13.57 -22.13 -9.88
CA GLY A 89 14.25 -21.71 -11.10
C GLY A 89 15.76 -21.51 -10.93
N ILE A 90 16.19 -20.87 -9.83
CA ILE A 90 17.56 -20.37 -9.70
C ILE A 90 18.48 -21.20 -8.79
N TYR A 91 17.96 -22.10 -7.94
CA TYR A 91 18.78 -22.91 -7.03
C TYR A 91 18.86 -24.38 -7.46
N SER A 92 19.99 -25.03 -7.15
CA SER A 92 20.19 -26.47 -7.30
C SER A 92 19.76 -27.19 -6.03
N PHE A 93 18.84 -28.15 -6.15
CA PHE A 93 18.36 -28.97 -5.04
C PHE A 93 19.16 -30.26 -4.84
N GLU A 94 20.08 -30.56 -5.76
CA GLU A 94 20.93 -31.75 -5.75
C GLU A 94 22.27 -31.50 -5.02
N GLU A 95 22.72 -30.25 -4.97
CA GLU A 95 24.02 -29.86 -4.42
C GLU A 95 23.89 -29.07 -3.12
N LEU A 96 23.92 -29.77 -1.97
CA LEU A 96 23.94 -29.17 -0.64
C LEU A 96 25.38 -28.98 -0.15
N GLN A 97 25.70 -27.77 0.31
CA GLN A 97 26.98 -27.49 0.95
C GLN A 97 26.81 -27.06 2.41
N GLU A 98 27.69 -27.54 3.28
CA GLU A 98 27.75 -27.14 4.68
C GLU A 98 28.60 -25.87 4.83
N ILE A 99 28.13 -24.90 5.62
CA ILE A 99 28.93 -23.75 6.04
C ILE A 99 29.24 -23.92 7.53
N GLU A 100 30.52 -23.81 7.88
CA GLU A 100 30.91 -23.61 9.28
C GLU A 100 30.59 -22.16 9.67
N SER A 101 29.38 -21.90 10.18
CA SER A 101 29.18 -20.66 10.93
C SER A 101 29.76 -20.88 12.32
N LYS A 102 30.99 -20.42 12.55
CA LYS A 102 31.40 -20.08 13.92
C LYS A 102 30.62 -18.84 14.29
N GLU A 103 29.53 -18.99 15.04
CA GLU A 103 29.01 -17.84 15.76
C GLU A 103 30.09 -17.36 16.74
N GLU A 104 30.18 -16.05 16.99
CA GLU A 104 31.09 -15.46 18.01
C GLU A 104 30.93 -16.10 19.40
N ASN A 105 29.83 -16.84 19.60
CA ASN A 105 29.45 -17.55 20.82
C ASN A 105 29.84 -19.04 20.86
N GLY A 106 30.62 -19.54 19.89
CA GLY A 106 31.15 -20.93 19.91
C GLY A 106 30.15 -22.01 19.49
N ASP A 107 29.07 -21.63 18.83
CA ASP A 107 28.08 -22.56 18.29
C ASP A 107 28.54 -23.19 16.98
N VAL A 108 28.32 -24.50 16.83
CA VAL A 108 28.29 -25.13 15.49
C VAL A 108 26.84 -25.12 15.05
N SER A 109 26.42 -24.05 14.37
CA SER A 109 25.16 -24.11 13.64
C SER A 109 25.39 -24.98 12.40
N PHE A 110 24.68 -26.11 12.32
CA PHE A 110 24.72 -26.98 11.14
C PHE A 110 23.80 -26.35 10.10
N MET A 111 24.38 -25.49 9.26
CA MET A 111 23.68 -24.82 8.19
C MET A 111 24.07 -25.43 6.86
N TYR A 112 23.10 -26.01 6.16
CA TYR A 112 23.25 -26.36 4.77
C TYR A 112 22.76 -25.22 3.90
N TYR A 113 23.32 -25.07 2.69
CA TYR A 113 22.73 -24.17 1.71
C TYR A 113 22.62 -24.79 0.34
N TYR A 114 21.53 -24.44 -0.34
CA TYR A 114 21.31 -24.74 -1.75
C TYR A 114 22.05 -23.71 -2.59
N LYS A 115 22.94 -24.18 -3.46
CA LYS A 115 23.68 -23.31 -4.36
C LYS A 115 22.81 -22.72 -5.45
N LEU A 116 23.24 -21.59 -6.00
CA LEU A 116 22.74 -21.15 -7.29
C LEU A 116 23.02 -22.22 -8.34
N ARG A 117 22.01 -22.50 -9.15
CA ARG A 117 22.08 -23.44 -10.26
C ARG A 117 23.04 -22.89 -11.32
N ASN A 118 23.95 -23.72 -11.78
CA ASN A 118 24.76 -23.39 -12.96
C ASN A 118 23.88 -23.56 -14.20
N ASN A 119 23.47 -22.46 -14.82
CA ASN A 119 22.66 -22.48 -16.04
C ASN A 119 23.40 -21.80 -17.20
N PRO A 120 24.24 -22.53 -17.96
CA PRO A 120 24.94 -21.97 -19.11
C PRO A 120 23.98 -21.50 -20.22
N ASP A 121 22.76 -22.03 -20.26
CA ASP A 121 21.73 -21.70 -21.25
C ASP A 121 20.91 -20.44 -20.92
N VAL A 122 21.16 -19.79 -19.77
CA VAL A 122 20.48 -18.54 -19.39
C VAL A 122 20.85 -17.38 -20.32
N HIS A 123 21.97 -17.49 -21.04
CA HIS A 123 22.40 -16.47 -22.00
C HIS A 123 21.32 -16.23 -23.08
N ASN A 124 21.15 -14.96 -23.47
CA ASN A 124 20.17 -14.52 -24.46
C ASN A 124 18.71 -14.88 -24.10
N SER A 125 18.40 -15.00 -22.81
CA SER A 125 17.04 -15.26 -22.31
C SER A 125 16.38 -14.04 -21.67
N VAL A 126 15.06 -14.09 -21.53
CA VAL A 126 14.26 -13.11 -20.78
C VAL A 126 13.69 -13.78 -19.52
N LEU A 127 14.14 -13.35 -18.35
CA LEU A 127 13.59 -13.82 -17.07
C LEU A 127 12.41 -12.92 -16.70
N ILE A 128 11.21 -13.49 -16.58
CA ILE A 128 9.99 -12.74 -16.30
C ILE A 128 9.49 -13.13 -14.91
N ILE A 129 9.41 -12.16 -14.01
CA ILE A 129 9.07 -12.35 -12.61
C ILE A 129 7.76 -11.60 -12.33
N ASP A 130 6.67 -12.34 -12.13
CA ASP A 130 5.38 -11.76 -11.73
C ASP A 130 5.24 -11.75 -10.20
N GLU A 131 4.32 -10.94 -9.68
CA GLU A 131 4.19 -10.62 -8.24
C GLU A 131 5.53 -10.16 -7.62
N ALA A 132 6.32 -9.41 -8.39
CA ALA A 132 7.64 -8.92 -7.98
C ALA A 132 7.61 -8.04 -6.72
N SER A 133 6.42 -7.54 -6.32
CA SER A 133 6.19 -6.85 -5.04
C SER A 133 6.58 -7.68 -3.80
N MET A 134 6.73 -9.01 -3.94
CA MET A 134 7.13 -9.91 -2.87
C MET A 134 8.63 -10.27 -2.88
N VAL A 135 9.40 -9.83 -3.87
CA VAL A 135 10.83 -10.15 -3.99
C VAL A 135 11.63 -9.26 -3.05
N SER A 136 12.15 -9.84 -1.97
CA SER A 136 12.96 -9.14 -0.96
C SER A 136 14.44 -9.11 -1.32
N ASP A 137 15.11 -8.08 -0.81
CA ASP A 137 16.57 -8.02 -0.74
C ASP A 137 17.06 -7.93 0.72
N VAL A 138 16.43 -8.74 1.56
CA VAL A 138 16.75 -8.91 2.97
C VAL A 138 17.21 -10.36 3.16
N GLN A 139 18.21 -10.55 4.03
CA GLN A 139 18.70 -11.88 4.34
C GLN A 139 17.59 -12.73 4.95
N SER A 140 17.16 -13.75 4.21
CA SER A 140 16.30 -14.82 4.69
C SER A 140 17.14 -16.05 4.93
N GLN A 141 17.06 -16.57 6.15
CA GLN A 141 17.77 -17.77 6.56
C GLN A 141 16.78 -18.66 7.31
N GLY A 142 16.61 -19.89 6.81
CA GLY A 142 15.99 -20.96 7.59
C GLY A 142 16.98 -21.49 8.61
N GLU A 143 16.47 -22.24 9.59
CA GLU A 143 17.28 -22.67 10.75
C GLU A 143 18.34 -23.72 10.40
N PHE A 144 18.08 -24.55 9.38
CA PHE A 144 18.98 -25.59 8.89
C PHE A 144 19.38 -25.44 7.43
N PHE A 145 18.60 -24.65 6.67
CA PHE A 145 18.79 -24.47 5.23
C PHE A 145 18.75 -22.99 4.87
N ARG A 146 19.72 -22.57 4.06
CA ARG A 146 19.74 -21.27 3.39
C ARG A 146 19.74 -21.47 1.87
N PHE A 147 19.17 -20.53 1.13
CA PHE A 147 19.31 -20.49 -0.32
C PHE A 147 20.39 -19.49 -0.71
N GLY A 148 21.33 -19.89 -1.57
CA GLY A 148 22.42 -19.05 -2.07
C GLY A 148 23.04 -18.14 -1.01
N SER A 149 23.01 -16.83 -1.27
CA SER A 149 23.51 -15.81 -0.34
C SER A 149 22.55 -15.52 0.82
N GLY A 150 21.29 -15.96 0.73
CA GLY A 150 20.19 -15.60 1.62
C GLY A 150 19.39 -14.40 1.14
N TYR A 151 19.79 -13.76 0.03
CA TYR A 151 19.13 -12.57 -0.53
C TYR A 151 18.51 -12.95 -1.88
N LEU A 152 17.18 -13.10 -1.93
CA LEU A 152 16.51 -13.62 -3.12
C LEU A 152 16.72 -12.74 -4.36
N LEU A 153 16.62 -11.41 -4.21
CA LEU A 153 16.86 -10.47 -5.32
C LEU A 153 18.31 -10.54 -5.81
N LYS A 154 19.28 -10.47 -4.89
CA LYS A 154 20.70 -10.59 -5.21
C LYS A 154 21.03 -11.88 -5.95
N ASP A 155 20.50 -12.99 -5.45
CA ASP A 155 20.72 -14.31 -6.03
C ASP A 155 20.09 -14.41 -7.44
N LEU A 156 18.90 -13.83 -7.65
CA LEU A 156 18.27 -13.75 -8.97
C LEU A 156 19.10 -12.92 -9.96
N ILE A 157 19.60 -11.76 -9.54
CA ILE A 157 20.46 -10.90 -10.36
C ILE A 157 21.75 -11.66 -10.72
N GLN A 158 22.39 -12.30 -9.74
CA GLN A 158 23.58 -13.11 -9.97
C GLN A 158 23.32 -14.27 -10.95
N TYR A 159 22.19 -14.98 -10.79
CA TYR A 159 21.79 -16.06 -11.68
C TYR A 159 21.59 -15.60 -13.13
N SER A 160 20.99 -14.42 -13.32
CA SER A 160 20.72 -13.87 -14.64
C SER A 160 21.97 -13.43 -15.41
N GLN A 161 23.06 -13.19 -14.70
CA GLN A 161 24.32 -12.64 -15.22
C GLN A 161 24.18 -11.24 -15.85
N ILE A 162 23.10 -10.50 -15.57
CA ILE A 162 23.05 -9.07 -15.94
C ILE A 162 24.15 -8.29 -15.20
N GLY A 163 24.62 -7.19 -15.77
CA GLY A 163 25.76 -6.42 -15.27
C GLY A 163 27.14 -6.99 -15.64
N PHE A 164 27.22 -8.22 -16.17
CA PHE A 164 28.49 -8.78 -16.65
C PHE A 164 28.77 -8.38 -18.12
N PRO A 165 30.06 -8.23 -18.50
CA PRO A 165 30.43 -7.95 -19.89
C PRO A 165 29.88 -9.01 -20.85
N ASN A 166 29.26 -8.56 -21.96
CA ASN A 166 28.63 -9.40 -22.99
C ASN A 166 27.37 -10.17 -22.54
N ALA A 167 26.81 -9.90 -21.37
CA ALA A 167 25.53 -10.46 -20.98
C ALA A 167 24.41 -9.91 -21.88
N THR A 168 23.61 -10.82 -22.44
CA THR A 168 22.44 -10.48 -23.29
C THR A 168 21.12 -10.89 -22.65
N THR A 169 21.18 -11.42 -21.43
CA THR A 169 20.02 -11.74 -20.60
C THR A 169 19.32 -10.46 -20.17
N LYS A 170 18.00 -10.52 -20.06
CA LYS A 170 17.18 -9.41 -19.57
C LYS A 170 16.24 -9.90 -18.48
N ILE A 171 15.93 -9.03 -17.51
CA ILE A 171 14.91 -9.31 -16.48
C ILE A 171 13.72 -8.39 -16.68
N ILE A 172 12.50 -8.93 -16.52
CA ILE A 172 11.26 -8.18 -16.47
C ILE A 172 10.59 -8.43 -15.11
N PHE A 173 10.48 -7.38 -14.29
CA PHE A 173 9.71 -7.41 -13.06
C PHE A 173 8.30 -6.88 -13.31
N ILE A 174 7.30 -7.68 -12.94
CA ILE A 174 5.88 -7.34 -13.06
C ILE A 174 5.28 -7.37 -11.66
N GLY A 175 4.57 -6.33 -11.27
CA GLY A 175 3.94 -6.30 -9.96
C GLY A 175 3.02 -5.12 -9.70
N ASP A 176 2.36 -5.16 -8.56
CA ASP A 176 1.44 -4.11 -8.12
C ASP A 176 2.09 -3.28 -7.00
N PRO A 177 2.40 -2.00 -7.24
CA PRO A 177 3.08 -1.16 -6.25
C PRO A 177 2.19 -0.78 -5.06
N ALA A 178 0.87 -1.03 -5.09
CA ALA A 178 -0.04 -0.79 -3.98
C ALA A 178 -0.22 -2.02 -3.06
N GLN A 179 0.22 -3.21 -3.49
CA GLN A 179 0.21 -4.40 -2.64
C GLN A 179 1.22 -4.29 -1.48
N LEU A 180 1.11 -5.21 -0.52
CA LEU A 180 2.06 -5.35 0.58
C LEU A 180 3.47 -5.62 0.04
N PRO A 181 4.49 -4.88 0.53
CA PRO A 181 5.89 -5.16 0.23
C PRO A 181 6.34 -6.47 0.86
N PRO A 182 7.58 -6.93 0.60
CA PRO A 182 8.11 -8.12 1.26
C PRO A 182 8.12 -7.94 2.79
N ILE A 183 7.97 -9.05 3.52
CA ILE A 183 7.90 -9.03 4.98
C ILE A 183 9.17 -8.37 5.56
N GLY A 184 8.98 -7.40 6.46
CA GLY A 184 10.06 -6.65 7.09
C GLY A 184 10.55 -5.45 6.29
N MET A 185 9.93 -5.15 5.15
CA MET A 185 10.24 -3.99 4.32
C MET A 185 9.02 -3.05 4.20
N ASN A 186 9.26 -1.78 3.92
CA ASN A 186 8.22 -0.76 3.68
C ASN A 186 8.02 -0.45 2.19
N TYR A 187 8.85 -1.04 1.33
CA TYR A 187 8.83 -0.91 -0.13
C TYR A 187 9.31 -2.23 -0.77
N SER A 188 9.05 -2.39 -2.08
CA SER A 188 9.51 -3.55 -2.83
C SER A 188 10.76 -3.21 -3.63
N PRO A 189 11.94 -3.79 -3.30
CA PRO A 189 13.20 -3.45 -3.97
C PRO A 189 13.19 -3.83 -5.45
N ALA A 190 12.52 -4.93 -5.83
CA ALA A 190 12.39 -5.35 -7.23
C ALA A 190 11.47 -4.46 -8.09
N LEU A 191 10.68 -3.59 -7.46
CA LEU A 191 9.81 -2.62 -8.13
C LEU A 191 10.30 -1.17 -7.93
N ASP A 192 11.52 -0.98 -7.43
CA ASP A 192 12.11 0.33 -7.17
C ASP A 192 13.33 0.54 -8.09
N ASP A 193 13.16 1.41 -9.09
CA ASP A 193 14.16 1.72 -10.10
C ASP A 193 15.40 2.38 -9.47
N LYS A 194 15.23 3.26 -8.49
CA LYS A 194 16.34 3.90 -7.77
C LYS A 194 17.11 2.88 -6.96
N TYR A 195 16.41 1.99 -6.26
CA TYR A 195 17.05 0.92 -5.49
C TYR A 195 17.93 0.03 -6.37
N LEU A 196 17.42 -0.41 -7.53
CA LEU A 196 18.16 -1.26 -8.46
C LEU A 196 19.36 -0.51 -9.08
N ALA A 197 19.18 0.74 -9.49
CA ALA A 197 20.27 1.57 -10.02
C ALA A 197 21.37 1.81 -8.97
N ASP A 198 20.98 2.15 -7.74
CA ASP A 198 21.94 2.53 -6.70
C ASP A 198 22.70 1.33 -6.13
N ASN A 199 22.02 0.20 -5.87
CA ASN A 199 22.61 -0.97 -5.22
C ASN A 199 23.25 -1.95 -6.20
N TYR A 200 22.72 -2.05 -7.42
CA TYR A 200 23.18 -3.03 -8.41
C TYR A 200 23.84 -2.41 -9.65
N LYS A 201 23.78 -1.08 -9.82
CA LYS A 201 24.39 -0.35 -10.95
C LYS A 201 23.87 -0.81 -12.32
N LEU A 202 22.58 -1.16 -12.38
CA LEU A 202 21.91 -1.65 -13.58
C LEU A 202 21.15 -0.53 -14.29
N ASN A 203 20.94 -0.70 -15.59
CA ASN A 203 20.10 0.17 -16.40
C ASN A 203 18.65 -0.35 -16.42
N ILE A 204 17.69 0.55 -16.13
CA ILE A 204 16.28 0.16 -15.92
C ILE A 204 15.35 0.97 -16.83
N ALA A 205 14.50 0.26 -17.58
CA ALA A 205 13.28 0.81 -18.15
C ALA A 205 12.10 0.62 -17.20
N LEU A 206 11.23 1.63 -17.11
CA LEU A 206 10.04 1.60 -16.26
C LEU A 206 8.80 2.07 -17.02
N THR A 207 7.70 1.37 -16.75
CA THR A 207 6.37 1.84 -17.11
C THR A 207 5.35 1.47 -16.04
N GLU A 208 4.31 2.28 -15.91
CA GLU A 208 3.22 2.05 -14.97
C GLU A 208 1.88 2.09 -15.68
N MET A 209 1.02 1.10 -15.37
CA MET A 209 -0.34 1.02 -15.86
C MET A 209 -1.34 1.40 -14.77
N LYS A 210 -1.88 2.61 -14.89
CA LYS A 210 -2.83 3.22 -13.96
C LYS A 210 -4.27 2.95 -14.36
N GLU A 211 -4.53 2.85 -15.66
CA GLU A 211 -5.83 2.52 -16.24
C GLU A 211 -6.25 1.09 -15.90
N VAL A 212 -7.47 0.96 -15.36
CA VAL A 212 -8.05 -0.31 -14.96
C VAL A 212 -9.18 -0.64 -15.94
N LYS A 213 -9.00 -1.68 -16.77
CA LYS A 213 -10.04 -2.21 -17.67
C LYS A 213 -10.55 -3.54 -17.11
N ARG A 214 -11.75 -3.52 -16.54
CA ARG A 214 -12.56 -4.74 -16.33
C ARG A 214 -13.92 -4.54 -16.98
N GLN A 215 -14.48 -5.63 -17.50
CA GLN A 215 -15.72 -5.65 -18.31
C GLN A 215 -16.97 -5.22 -17.54
N ASP A 216 -16.91 -5.13 -16.21
CA ASP A 216 -18.01 -4.70 -15.35
C ASP A 216 -17.61 -3.42 -14.62
N ALA A 217 -17.89 -2.27 -15.24
CA ALA A 217 -17.67 -0.93 -14.67
C ALA A 217 -18.39 -0.72 -13.32
N ASN A 218 -19.33 -1.61 -12.99
CA ASN A 218 -20.13 -1.62 -11.77
C ASN A 218 -19.62 -2.63 -10.72
N ASN A 219 -18.34 -3.01 -10.73
CA ASN A 219 -17.75 -3.85 -9.69
C ASN A 219 -17.34 -2.99 -8.47
N GLY A 220 -18.05 -3.14 -7.36
CA GLY A 220 -17.84 -2.39 -6.13
C GLY A 220 -16.51 -2.70 -5.45
N ILE A 221 -16.06 -3.96 -5.48
CA ILE A 221 -14.74 -4.37 -4.96
C ILE A 221 -13.62 -3.59 -5.66
N LEU A 222 -13.69 -3.50 -6.99
CA LEU A 222 -12.69 -2.79 -7.79
C LEU A 222 -12.74 -1.28 -7.59
N SER A 223 -13.94 -0.71 -7.48
CA SER A 223 -14.12 0.71 -7.15
C SER A 223 -13.49 1.04 -5.80
N SER A 224 -13.77 0.25 -4.77
CA SER A 224 -13.15 0.42 -3.45
C SER A 224 -11.63 0.20 -3.47
N ALA A 225 -11.12 -0.81 -4.18
CA ALA A 225 -9.68 -1.00 -4.35
C ALA A 225 -9.01 0.20 -5.04
N THR A 226 -9.68 0.80 -6.04
CA THR A 226 -9.20 2.00 -6.73
C THR A 226 -9.16 3.21 -5.80
N LYS A 227 -10.17 3.41 -4.94
CA LYS A 227 -10.16 4.48 -3.93
C LYS A 227 -9.01 4.30 -2.93
N ILE A 228 -8.84 3.09 -2.39
CA ILE A 228 -7.74 2.77 -1.45
C ILE A 228 -6.38 3.02 -2.13
N ARG A 229 -6.23 2.63 -3.39
CA ARG A 229 -5.03 2.91 -4.19
C ARG A 229 -4.77 4.40 -4.35
N LYS A 230 -5.80 5.19 -4.70
CA LYS A 230 -5.65 6.66 -4.85
C LYS A 230 -5.21 7.33 -3.55
N CYS A 231 -5.65 6.84 -2.39
CA CYS A 231 -5.11 7.27 -1.10
C CYS A 231 -3.62 6.92 -0.92
N LEU A 232 -3.16 5.76 -1.42
CA LEU A 232 -1.75 5.38 -1.40
C LEU A 232 -0.87 6.23 -2.32
N THR A 233 -1.35 6.54 -3.54
CA THR A 233 -0.59 7.34 -4.51
C THR A 233 -0.54 8.81 -4.12
N SER A 234 -1.66 9.37 -3.64
CA SER A 234 -1.75 10.76 -3.20
C SER A 234 -1.11 11.04 -1.83
N GLY A 235 -0.97 10.02 -0.98
CA GLY A 235 -0.52 10.18 0.41
C GLY A 235 -1.61 10.67 1.36
N PHE A 236 -2.84 10.89 0.89
CA PHE A 236 -3.98 11.29 1.73
C PHE A 236 -4.76 10.06 2.22
N PHE A 237 -4.60 9.73 3.51
CA PHE A 237 -5.25 8.59 4.17
C PHE A 237 -6.53 9.00 4.91
N ASN A 238 -7.42 9.69 4.22
CA ASN A 238 -8.58 10.37 4.77
C ASN A 238 -9.92 9.72 4.41
N ASP A 239 -9.95 8.72 3.54
CA ASP A 239 -11.18 8.10 3.06
C ASP A 239 -11.06 6.56 2.98
N PHE A 240 -11.98 5.87 3.64
CA PHE A 240 -12.05 4.42 3.66
C PHE A 240 -13.50 3.93 3.81
N ASP A 241 -14.00 3.29 2.76
CA ASP A 241 -15.38 2.78 2.69
C ASP A 241 -15.47 1.40 2.02
N LEU A 242 -15.92 0.43 2.81
CA LEU A 242 -16.21 -0.94 2.39
C LEU A 242 -17.58 -1.40 2.91
N ARG A 243 -18.52 -0.46 2.98
CA ARG A 243 -19.91 -0.78 3.32
C ARG A 243 -20.53 -1.70 2.28
N GLU A 244 -21.49 -2.49 2.74
CA GLU A 244 -22.28 -3.36 1.90
C GLU A 244 -23.00 -2.58 0.79
N ASN A 245 -22.97 -3.13 -0.43
CA ASN A 245 -23.58 -2.55 -1.62
C ASN A 245 -24.66 -3.45 -2.25
N GLY A 246 -25.02 -4.54 -1.57
CA GLY A 246 -26.03 -5.51 -2.03
C GLY A 246 -25.63 -6.33 -3.26
N LYS A 247 -24.44 -6.15 -3.84
CA LYS A 247 -23.98 -6.83 -5.06
C LYS A 247 -22.77 -7.72 -4.82
N ASP A 248 -21.65 -7.12 -4.40
CA ASP A 248 -20.34 -7.79 -4.34
C ASP A 248 -19.56 -7.53 -3.04
N ILE A 249 -19.92 -6.48 -2.27
CA ILE A 249 -19.42 -6.24 -0.92
C ILE A 249 -20.55 -6.47 0.07
N PHE A 250 -20.30 -7.30 1.08
CA PHE A 250 -21.26 -7.62 2.15
C PHE A 250 -20.62 -7.41 3.53
N ASN A 251 -21.41 -7.04 4.53
CA ASN A 251 -20.91 -6.83 5.90
C ASN A 251 -21.67 -7.70 6.92
N PRO A 252 -21.51 -9.04 6.88
CA PRO A 252 -22.18 -9.90 7.84
C PRO A 252 -21.75 -9.55 9.28
N LYS A 253 -22.68 -9.70 10.23
CA LYS A 253 -22.31 -9.64 11.66
C LYS A 253 -21.46 -10.86 12.02
N PHE A 254 -20.55 -10.69 12.97
CA PHE A 254 -19.70 -11.79 13.45
C PHE A 254 -20.52 -12.99 13.95
N GLU A 255 -21.66 -12.76 14.60
CA GLU A 255 -22.57 -13.81 15.08
C GLU A 255 -23.06 -14.74 13.95
N ASN A 256 -23.29 -14.18 12.76
CA ASN A 256 -23.80 -14.91 11.59
C ASN A 256 -22.66 -15.44 10.70
N PHE A 257 -21.39 -15.23 11.09
CA PHE A 257 -20.24 -15.54 10.26
C PHE A 257 -20.18 -17.02 9.86
N LEU A 258 -20.38 -17.94 10.80
CA LEU A 258 -20.26 -19.38 10.53
C LEU A 258 -21.32 -19.87 9.53
N GLU A 259 -22.57 -19.44 9.70
CA GLU A 259 -23.66 -19.76 8.77
C GLU A 259 -23.40 -19.16 7.39
N THR A 260 -22.95 -17.89 7.36
CA THR A 260 -22.58 -17.21 6.13
C THR A 260 -21.45 -17.96 5.42
N TYR A 261 -20.37 -18.32 6.14
CA TYR A 261 -19.24 -19.07 5.62
C TYR A 261 -19.67 -20.41 5.01
N LYS A 262 -20.55 -21.16 5.70
CA LYS A 262 -21.09 -22.44 5.20
C LYS A 262 -21.91 -22.27 3.91
N SER A 263 -22.70 -21.21 3.81
CA SER A 263 -23.56 -20.96 2.65
C SER A 263 -22.80 -20.61 1.36
N GLN A 264 -21.58 -20.07 1.45
CA GLN A 264 -20.81 -19.67 0.27
C GLN A 264 -20.29 -20.88 -0.51
N GLN A 265 -20.52 -20.83 -1.83
CA GLN A 265 -20.07 -21.81 -2.81
C GLN A 265 -18.75 -21.37 -3.46
N GLY A 266 -18.10 -22.29 -4.18
CA GLY A 266 -16.85 -22.01 -4.89
C GLY A 266 -15.64 -21.90 -3.96
N THR A 267 -14.55 -21.37 -4.49
CA THR A 267 -13.31 -21.18 -3.75
C THR A 267 -13.46 -20.05 -2.73
N LYS A 268 -13.05 -20.30 -1.48
CA LYS A 268 -13.16 -19.30 -0.41
C LYS A 268 -11.97 -19.30 0.53
N VAL A 269 -11.66 -18.12 1.07
CA VAL A 269 -10.59 -17.92 2.06
C VAL A 269 -11.01 -16.90 3.11
N ILE A 270 -10.47 -17.05 4.32
CA ILE A 270 -10.58 -16.05 5.38
C ILE A 270 -9.21 -15.37 5.55
N ILE A 271 -9.20 -14.04 5.54
CA ILE A 271 -8.01 -13.20 5.65
C ILE A 271 -8.07 -12.37 6.92
N SER A 272 -6.96 -12.36 7.67
CA SER A 272 -6.73 -11.46 8.81
C SER A 272 -5.35 -10.80 8.74
N TYR A 273 -5.08 -9.86 9.64
CA TYR A 273 -3.75 -9.30 9.85
C TYR A 273 -2.99 -10.09 10.91
N LYS A 274 -3.58 -10.37 12.08
CA LYS A 274 -2.90 -11.05 13.18
C LYS A 274 -2.96 -12.56 12.99
N ASN A 275 -1.83 -13.21 13.28
CA ASN A 275 -1.73 -14.68 13.34
C ASN A 275 -2.68 -15.28 14.38
N LYS A 276 -2.84 -14.61 15.54
CA LYS A 276 -3.78 -15.04 16.59
C LYS A 276 -5.22 -15.11 16.07
N THR A 277 -5.69 -14.07 15.37
CA THR A 277 -7.02 -14.04 14.77
C THR A 277 -7.21 -15.17 13.77
N ALA A 278 -6.22 -15.42 12.90
CA ALA A 278 -6.29 -16.53 11.96
C ALA A 278 -6.38 -17.87 12.70
N LEU A 279 -5.60 -18.09 13.75
CA LEU A 279 -5.67 -19.29 14.58
C LEU A 279 -7.04 -19.46 15.23
N ASP A 280 -7.56 -18.42 15.87
CA ASP A 280 -8.85 -18.44 16.56
C ASP A 280 -9.99 -18.76 15.57
N LEU A 281 -9.97 -18.19 14.36
CA LEU A 281 -10.94 -18.47 13.30
C LEU A 281 -10.80 -19.89 12.72
N ASN A 282 -9.57 -20.37 12.54
CA ASN A 282 -9.33 -21.76 12.12
C ASN A 282 -9.93 -22.74 13.13
N LEU A 283 -9.67 -22.56 14.43
CA LEU A 283 -10.21 -23.41 15.48
C LEU A 283 -11.74 -23.32 15.57
N MET A 284 -12.31 -22.13 15.34
CA MET A 284 -13.76 -21.94 15.32
C MET A 284 -14.43 -22.71 14.18
N ILE A 285 -13.87 -22.64 12.95
CA ILE A 285 -14.36 -23.41 11.81
C ILE A 285 -14.22 -24.92 12.06
N ARG A 286 -13.08 -25.35 12.61
CA ARG A 286 -12.87 -26.77 12.94
C ARG A 286 -13.85 -27.27 13.99
N ARG A 287 -14.11 -26.48 15.03
CA ARG A 287 -15.08 -26.83 16.07
C ARG A 287 -16.49 -26.99 15.51
N ASP A 288 -16.90 -26.11 14.60
CA ASP A 288 -18.19 -26.22 13.89
C ASP A 288 -18.25 -27.45 12.98
N ARG A 289 -17.16 -27.79 12.28
CA ARG A 289 -17.11 -28.92 11.35
C ARG A 289 -16.98 -30.29 12.01
N PHE A 290 -16.16 -30.40 13.06
CA PHE A 290 -15.73 -31.70 13.60
C PHE A 290 -16.00 -31.86 15.10
N GLY A 291 -16.26 -30.77 15.83
CA GLY A 291 -16.31 -30.76 17.30
C GLY A 291 -15.02 -30.26 17.96
N ALA A 292 -15.02 -30.17 19.29
CA ALA A 292 -13.89 -29.64 20.05
C ALA A 292 -12.78 -30.67 20.27
N ASP A 293 -11.54 -30.19 20.38
CA ASP A 293 -10.37 -30.92 20.88
C ASP A 293 -9.98 -32.19 20.08
N LEU A 294 -10.38 -32.25 18.81
CA LEU A 294 -9.96 -33.31 17.91
C LEU A 294 -8.60 -32.99 17.25
N PRO A 295 -7.73 -34.01 17.05
CA PRO A 295 -6.52 -33.86 16.26
C PRO A 295 -6.89 -33.53 14.81
N ILE A 296 -5.89 -33.28 13.96
CA ILE A 296 -6.11 -33.05 12.54
C ILE A 296 -7.01 -34.15 11.94
N GLN A 297 -7.97 -33.77 11.10
CA GLN A 297 -8.99 -34.68 10.55
C GLN A 297 -8.86 -34.80 9.04
N PRO A 298 -9.30 -35.91 8.42
CA PRO A 298 -9.56 -35.95 6.99
C PRO A 298 -10.48 -34.79 6.58
N SER A 299 -10.23 -34.21 5.40
CA SER A 299 -10.85 -32.98 4.88
C SER A 299 -10.50 -31.67 5.58
N ASP A 300 -9.54 -31.68 6.53
CA ASP A 300 -8.98 -30.41 7.04
C ASP A 300 -8.26 -29.66 5.93
N HIS A 301 -8.51 -28.35 5.84
CA HIS A 301 -7.72 -27.48 4.99
C HIS A 301 -6.45 -27.10 5.75
N ILE A 302 -5.30 -27.25 5.10
CA ILE A 302 -4.00 -26.92 5.68
C ILE A 302 -3.27 -25.89 4.84
N ILE A 303 -2.29 -25.27 5.48
CA ILE A 303 -1.25 -24.48 4.85
C ILE A 303 0.10 -24.97 5.35
N VAL A 304 1.03 -25.18 4.42
CA VAL A 304 2.42 -25.54 4.73
C VAL A 304 3.09 -24.35 5.41
N GLY A 305 3.65 -24.56 6.61
CA GLY A 305 4.28 -23.53 7.44
C GLY A 305 5.79 -23.40 7.25
N GLY A 306 6.43 -24.37 6.59
CA GLY A 306 7.85 -24.37 6.27
C GLY A 306 8.14 -25.23 5.05
N ASN A 307 9.17 -24.86 4.28
CA ASN A 307 9.52 -25.60 3.08
C ASN A 307 9.96 -27.04 3.43
N ASN A 308 9.48 -28.01 2.66
CA ASN A 308 9.93 -29.39 2.75
C ASN A 308 10.35 -29.86 1.35
N TYR A 309 11.65 -29.71 1.09
CA TYR A 309 12.24 -29.94 -0.23
C TYR A 309 12.24 -31.40 -0.63
N ARG A 310 12.37 -32.33 0.34
CA ARG A 310 12.26 -33.77 0.12
C ARG A 310 10.93 -34.15 -0.51
N LEU A 311 9.85 -33.50 -0.07
CA LEU A 311 8.51 -33.75 -0.56
C LEU A 311 8.08 -32.77 -1.67
N GLY A 312 8.93 -31.79 -1.99
CA GLY A 312 8.64 -30.74 -2.97
C GLY A 312 7.36 -29.97 -2.63
N ILE A 313 7.24 -29.53 -1.38
CA ILE A 313 6.16 -28.64 -0.90
C ILE A 313 6.78 -27.39 -0.28
N MET A 314 6.16 -26.24 -0.52
CA MET A 314 6.71 -24.93 -0.15
C MET A 314 5.84 -24.24 0.89
N ASN A 315 6.46 -23.40 1.72
CA ASN A 315 5.78 -22.56 2.69
C ASN A 315 4.72 -21.69 2.00
N GLY A 316 3.51 -21.68 2.54
CA GLY A 316 2.37 -20.96 2.00
C GLY A 316 1.49 -21.78 1.04
N GLU A 317 1.90 -22.99 0.64
CA GLU A 317 1.06 -23.86 -0.18
C GLU A 317 -0.11 -24.43 0.61
N PHE A 318 -1.27 -24.52 -0.04
CA PHE A 318 -2.49 -25.06 0.56
C PHE A 318 -2.69 -26.50 0.11
N GLY A 319 -3.31 -27.27 0.99
CA GLY A 319 -3.65 -28.66 0.75
C GLY A 319 -4.85 -29.08 1.56
N VAL A 320 -5.32 -30.29 1.29
CA VAL A 320 -6.40 -30.93 2.02
C VAL A 320 -5.86 -32.23 2.60
N VAL A 321 -6.22 -32.52 3.85
CA VAL A 321 -5.88 -33.82 4.45
C VAL A 321 -6.73 -34.90 3.81
N SER A 322 -6.08 -35.85 3.13
CA SER A 322 -6.73 -37.04 2.54
C SER A 322 -6.93 -38.10 3.62
N LYS A 323 -5.85 -38.44 4.33
CA LYS A 323 -5.85 -39.47 5.37
C LYS A 323 -4.94 -39.05 6.52
N THR A 324 -5.30 -39.49 7.72
CA THR A 324 -4.47 -39.32 8.93
C THR A 324 -4.52 -40.59 9.76
N GLU A 325 -3.37 -41.00 10.30
CA GLU A 325 -3.32 -42.13 11.23
C GLU A 325 -3.78 -41.70 12.63
N PRO A 326 -4.59 -42.51 13.34
CA PRO A 326 -5.13 -42.13 14.65
C PRO A 326 -4.05 -42.11 15.73
N THR A 327 -3.02 -42.95 15.60
CA THR A 327 -1.90 -43.06 16.53
C THR A 327 -0.79 -42.06 16.22
N THR A 328 -0.12 -41.58 17.27
CA THR A 328 1.04 -40.71 17.17
C THR A 328 2.31 -41.44 17.57
N ILE A 329 3.45 -40.95 17.09
CA ILE A 329 4.77 -41.35 17.55
C ILE A 329 5.28 -40.21 18.42
N THR A 330 5.47 -40.45 19.71
CA THR A 330 6.02 -39.45 20.64
C THR A 330 7.35 -39.92 21.19
N ARG A 331 8.34 -39.02 21.23
CA ARG A 331 9.65 -39.29 21.83
C ARG A 331 10.04 -38.15 22.75
N GLU A 332 10.44 -38.48 23.97
CA GLU A 332 11.09 -37.54 24.88
C GLU A 332 12.58 -37.45 24.57
N ILE A 333 13.03 -36.27 24.19
CA ILE A 333 14.42 -35.99 23.85
C ILE A 333 15.04 -35.13 24.94
N LYS A 334 16.09 -35.67 25.57
CA LYS A 334 16.87 -34.97 26.60
C LYS A 334 18.21 -34.52 26.02
N PHE A 335 18.56 -33.27 26.25
CA PHE A 335 19.82 -32.69 25.82
C PHE A 335 20.29 -31.59 26.78
N TYR A 336 21.58 -31.31 26.78
CA TYR A 336 22.16 -30.28 27.64
C TYR A 336 21.95 -28.89 27.04
N LYS A 337 21.49 -27.94 27.87
CA LYS A 337 21.41 -26.52 27.52
C LYS A 337 22.76 -25.85 27.72
N LYS A 338 23.06 -24.83 26.92
CA LYS A 338 24.33 -24.09 26.99
C LYS A 338 24.56 -23.36 28.32
N ASN A 339 23.50 -22.86 28.95
CA ASN A 339 23.59 -22.07 30.19
C ASN A 339 23.78 -22.96 31.45
N GLY A 340 24.10 -24.24 31.26
CA GLY A 340 24.01 -25.27 32.28
C GLY A 340 22.57 -25.79 32.43
N GLY A 341 22.45 -27.09 32.75
CA GLY A 341 21.17 -27.77 32.92
C GLY A 341 20.75 -28.64 31.73
N THR A 342 19.68 -29.38 31.92
CA THR A 342 19.14 -30.33 30.93
C THR A 342 17.78 -29.85 30.44
N ALA A 343 17.58 -29.79 29.13
CA ALA A 343 16.27 -29.64 28.51
C ALA A 343 15.65 -31.02 28.29
N SER A 344 14.33 -31.10 28.41
CA SER A 344 13.54 -32.22 27.92
C SER A 344 12.46 -31.66 27.00
N VAL A 345 12.40 -32.15 25.77
CA VAL A 345 11.38 -31.76 24.78
C VAL A 345 10.69 -33.02 24.30
N SER A 346 9.36 -33.04 24.35
CA SER A 346 8.54 -34.12 23.78
C SER A 346 8.17 -33.76 22.35
N LEU A 347 8.66 -34.54 21.39
CA LEU A 347 8.33 -34.38 19.98
C LEU A 347 7.26 -35.41 19.60
N THR A 348 6.18 -34.96 18.98
CA THR A 348 5.05 -35.80 18.57
C THR A 348 4.81 -35.69 17.07
N TRP A 349 4.93 -36.82 16.38
CA TRP A 349 4.66 -36.94 14.95
C TRP A 349 3.40 -37.73 14.67
N ARG A 350 2.72 -37.38 13.58
CA ARG A 350 1.58 -38.13 13.05
C ARG A 350 1.80 -38.40 11.57
N SER A 351 1.55 -39.63 11.13
CA SER A 351 1.55 -39.96 9.71
C SER A 351 0.33 -39.33 9.03
N ILE A 352 0.56 -38.67 7.91
CA ILE A 352 -0.45 -37.94 7.18
C ILE A 352 -0.27 -38.10 5.67
N GLU A 353 -1.40 -38.10 4.97
CA GLU A 353 -1.49 -38.02 3.53
C GLU A 353 -2.23 -36.73 3.16
N LEU A 354 -1.60 -35.92 2.32
CA LEU A 354 -2.11 -34.63 1.86
C LEU A 354 -2.40 -34.71 0.37
N LEU A 355 -3.56 -34.18 -0.02
CA LEU A 355 -3.87 -33.87 -1.40
C LEU A 355 -3.54 -32.40 -1.64
N MET A 356 -2.58 -32.15 -2.53
CA MET A 356 -2.09 -30.82 -2.85
C MET A 356 -2.15 -30.60 -4.36
N PRO A 357 -2.40 -29.38 -4.83
CA PRO A 357 -2.25 -29.10 -6.24
C PRO A 357 -0.76 -29.16 -6.64
N ASP A 358 -0.46 -29.77 -7.76
CA ASP A 358 0.84 -29.62 -8.43
C ASP A 358 0.90 -28.36 -9.29
N GLU A 359 2.03 -28.20 -10.00
CA GLU A 359 2.37 -27.03 -10.80
C GLU A 359 1.45 -26.86 -12.02
N ASP A 360 0.92 -27.96 -12.55
CA ASP A 360 -0.05 -27.97 -13.66
C ASP A 360 -1.49 -27.85 -13.15
N GLY A 361 -1.67 -27.82 -11.83
CA GLY A 361 -2.97 -27.76 -11.18
C GLY A 361 -3.69 -29.10 -11.08
N GLN A 362 -3.03 -30.21 -11.41
CA GLN A 362 -3.49 -31.55 -11.07
C GLN A 362 -3.25 -31.84 -9.59
N SER A 363 -3.79 -32.94 -9.09
CA SER A 363 -3.65 -33.31 -7.68
C SER A 363 -2.44 -34.21 -7.46
N LYS A 364 -1.47 -33.75 -6.67
CA LYS A 364 -0.35 -34.52 -6.13
C LYS A 364 -0.69 -35.01 -4.72
N THR A 365 -0.36 -36.27 -4.46
CA THR A 365 -0.46 -36.85 -3.12
C THR A 365 0.91 -36.77 -2.43
N VAL A 366 0.93 -36.24 -1.21
CA VAL A 366 2.15 -36.11 -0.39
C VAL A 366 1.96 -36.91 0.89
N ILE A 367 2.85 -37.89 1.12
CA ILE A 367 2.82 -38.76 2.30
C ILE A 367 4.06 -38.48 3.15
N GLY A 368 3.85 -38.29 4.45
CA GLY A 368 4.94 -38.07 5.38
C GLY A 368 4.50 -38.05 6.83
N TYR A 369 5.38 -37.59 7.70
CA TYR A 369 5.08 -37.32 9.10
C TYR A 369 4.94 -35.83 9.30
N MET A 370 3.81 -35.37 9.85
CA MET A 370 3.69 -34.00 10.34
C MET A 370 4.10 -33.90 11.81
N LEU A 371 4.55 -32.72 12.23
CA LEU A 371 4.89 -32.44 13.64
C LEU A 371 3.72 -31.75 14.36
N GLU A 372 3.11 -32.42 15.35
CA GLU A 372 1.99 -31.87 16.12
C GLU A 372 2.40 -30.68 16.98
N ASN A 373 3.65 -30.65 17.46
CA ASN A 373 4.22 -29.50 18.17
C ASN A 373 4.10 -28.23 17.34
N TYR A 374 4.45 -28.29 16.05
CA TYR A 374 4.32 -27.15 15.15
C TYR A 374 2.86 -26.84 14.86
N LEU A 375 2.01 -27.84 14.59
CA LEU A 375 0.59 -27.60 14.30
C LEU A 375 -0.11 -26.83 15.43
N ASN A 376 0.13 -27.24 16.67
CA ASN A 376 -0.53 -26.70 17.87
C ASN A 376 0.24 -25.53 18.54
N GLY A 377 1.51 -25.32 18.15
CA GLY A 377 2.37 -24.30 18.73
C GLY A 377 2.36 -22.97 17.97
N ASP A 378 3.50 -22.29 17.99
CA ASP A 378 3.72 -21.02 17.30
C ASP A 378 3.91 -21.22 15.79
N ASN A 379 4.05 -20.14 15.02
CA ASN A 379 4.29 -20.22 13.56
C ASN A 379 5.76 -20.46 13.18
N TYR A 380 6.59 -20.81 14.15
CA TYR A 380 8.00 -21.16 14.01
C TYR A 380 8.32 -22.31 14.96
N LEU A 381 9.33 -23.12 14.64
CA LEU A 381 9.82 -24.14 15.58
C LEU A 381 10.63 -23.44 16.65
N LYS A 382 10.44 -23.80 17.92
CA LYS A 382 11.28 -23.22 18.99
C LYS A 382 12.71 -23.73 18.88
N PRO A 383 13.73 -22.95 19.27
CA PRO A 383 15.12 -23.41 19.25
C PRO A 383 15.33 -24.77 19.94
N GLU A 384 14.62 -25.01 21.05
CA GLU A 384 14.66 -26.29 21.75
C GLU A 384 14.03 -27.45 20.97
N GLU A 385 12.98 -27.20 20.19
CA GLU A 385 12.32 -28.21 19.35
C GLU A 385 13.21 -28.59 18.16
N GLN A 386 13.89 -27.61 17.57
CA GLN A 386 14.89 -27.83 16.52
C GLN A 386 16.06 -28.67 17.03
N GLN A 387 16.60 -28.31 18.19
CA GLN A 387 17.69 -29.05 18.82
C GLN A 387 17.24 -30.48 19.16
N ALA A 388 16.00 -30.65 19.63
CA ALA A 388 15.42 -31.96 19.88
C ALA A 388 15.29 -32.81 18.61
N LEU A 389 14.88 -32.22 17.47
CA LEU A 389 14.79 -32.92 16.18
C LEU A 389 16.16 -33.44 15.74
N TYR A 390 17.19 -32.61 15.87
CA TYR A 390 18.56 -32.99 15.54
C TYR A 390 19.11 -34.08 16.49
N VAL A 391 18.86 -33.96 17.79
CA VAL A 391 19.31 -34.96 18.78
C VAL A 391 18.56 -36.28 18.58
N ASP A 392 17.26 -36.26 18.27
CA ASP A 392 16.50 -37.46 17.90
C ASP A 392 17.12 -38.18 16.70
N PHE A 393 17.45 -37.44 15.63
CA PHE A 393 18.14 -37.99 14.47
C PHE A 393 19.45 -38.68 14.86
N LYS A 394 20.32 -38.00 15.63
CA LYS A 394 21.59 -38.57 16.08
C LYS A 394 21.42 -39.81 16.97
N ASN A 395 20.41 -39.81 17.83
CA ASN A 395 20.12 -40.96 18.70
C ASN A 395 19.68 -42.18 17.89
N ARG A 396 18.98 -41.97 16.77
CA ARG A 396 18.58 -43.06 15.85
C ARG A 396 19.71 -43.54 14.97
N PHE A 397 20.70 -42.69 14.68
CA PHE A 397 21.86 -43.01 13.85
C PHE A 397 23.20 -42.77 14.57
N PRO A 398 23.49 -43.48 15.69
CA PRO A 398 24.65 -43.19 16.54
C PRO A 398 26.01 -43.45 15.88
N LYS A 399 26.03 -44.22 14.78
CA LYS A 399 27.26 -44.55 14.03
C LYS A 399 27.59 -43.54 12.94
N LEU A 400 26.62 -42.71 12.51
CA LEU A 400 26.85 -41.70 11.48
C LEU A 400 27.60 -40.54 12.11
N LYS A 401 28.79 -40.26 11.57
CA LYS A 401 29.60 -39.14 12.03
C LYS A 401 29.11 -37.87 11.35
N PRO A 402 28.85 -36.77 12.08
CA PRO A 402 28.56 -35.49 11.46
C PRO A 402 29.63 -35.13 10.42
N LYS A 403 29.23 -34.39 9.38
CA LYS A 403 30.08 -33.92 8.28
C LYS A 403 30.52 -34.97 7.24
N THR A 404 30.10 -36.24 7.36
CA THR A 404 30.31 -37.22 6.27
C THR A 404 29.17 -37.16 5.25
N GLU A 405 29.42 -37.58 4.00
CA GLU A 405 28.38 -37.61 2.96
C GLU A 405 27.24 -38.55 3.36
N GLU A 406 27.53 -39.68 4.00
CA GLU A 406 26.50 -40.61 4.47
C GLU A 406 25.61 -39.98 5.56
N PHE A 407 26.15 -39.10 6.40
CA PHE A 407 25.36 -38.34 7.37
C PHE A 407 24.45 -37.34 6.67
N LYS A 408 24.94 -36.63 5.64
CA LYS A 408 24.16 -35.66 4.86
C LYS A 408 23.02 -36.32 4.11
N GLU A 409 23.29 -37.45 3.44
CA GLU A 409 22.27 -38.25 2.76
C GLU A 409 21.21 -38.74 3.75
N ALA A 410 21.64 -39.31 4.89
CA ALA A 410 20.73 -39.83 5.89
C ALA A 410 19.85 -38.74 6.52
N ILE A 411 20.42 -37.59 6.91
CA ILE A 411 19.66 -36.51 7.55
C ILE A 411 18.70 -35.84 6.57
N THR A 412 19.05 -35.75 5.28
CA THR A 412 18.18 -35.19 4.23
C THR A 412 17.03 -36.14 3.88
N ALA A 413 17.29 -37.46 3.91
CA ALA A 413 16.27 -38.48 3.65
C ALA A 413 15.36 -38.74 4.86
N ASP A 414 15.75 -38.31 6.07
CA ASP A 414 15.06 -38.64 7.30
C ASP A 414 13.65 -38.00 7.37
N PRO A 415 12.59 -38.82 7.53
CA PRO A 415 11.21 -38.32 7.48
C PRO A 415 10.72 -37.68 8.79
N TYR A 416 11.44 -37.85 9.91
CA TYR A 416 11.10 -37.24 11.20
C TYR A 416 11.80 -35.89 11.38
N PHE A 417 13.06 -35.80 10.94
CA PHE A 417 13.81 -34.55 10.89
C PHE A 417 13.22 -33.61 9.83
N ASN A 418 13.00 -34.12 8.61
CA ASN A 418 12.31 -33.41 7.52
C ASN A 418 10.80 -33.68 7.58
N CYS A 419 10.21 -33.52 8.76
CA CYS A 419 8.77 -33.63 8.95
C CYS A 419 8.04 -32.47 8.25
N ILE A 420 6.74 -32.65 8.02
CA ILE A 420 5.87 -31.65 7.41
C ILE A 420 5.42 -30.69 8.51
N LEU A 421 5.68 -29.39 8.30
CA LEU A 421 5.22 -28.33 9.18
C LEU A 421 3.92 -27.76 8.63
N LEU A 422 2.80 -27.95 9.33
CA LEU A 422 1.46 -27.56 8.89
C LEU A 422 0.79 -26.62 9.88
N LYS A 423 -0.03 -25.71 9.35
CA LYS A 423 -1.07 -25.00 10.10
C LYS A 423 -2.42 -25.24 9.44
N TYR A 424 -3.51 -25.00 10.16
CA TYR A 424 -4.84 -24.97 9.56
C TYR A 424 -4.94 -23.81 8.57
N GLY A 425 -5.58 -24.06 7.43
CA GLY A 425 -5.61 -23.20 6.25
C GLY A 425 -6.99 -22.63 5.91
N TYR A 426 -7.97 -22.65 6.83
CA TYR A 426 -9.26 -21.98 6.61
C TYR A 426 -9.12 -20.46 6.65
N ALA A 427 -8.34 -19.98 7.62
CA ALA A 427 -7.99 -18.59 7.82
C ALA A 427 -6.47 -18.40 7.78
N VAL A 428 -6.03 -17.34 7.09
CA VAL A 428 -4.62 -17.02 6.91
C VAL A 428 -4.39 -15.52 7.07
N THR A 429 -3.13 -15.15 7.32
CA THR A 429 -2.76 -13.73 7.29
C THR A 429 -2.70 -13.23 5.85
N CYS A 430 -2.94 -11.93 5.65
CA CYS A 430 -2.94 -11.31 4.32
C CYS A 430 -1.63 -11.56 3.53
N HIS A 431 -0.46 -11.54 4.20
CA HIS A 431 0.82 -11.90 3.56
C HIS A 431 0.81 -13.33 2.98
N LYS A 432 0.22 -14.31 3.69
CA LYS A 432 0.08 -15.70 3.20
C LYS A 432 -1.02 -15.85 2.14
N ALA A 433 -1.86 -14.83 1.94
CA ALA A 433 -2.87 -14.79 0.90
C ALA A 433 -2.38 -14.13 -0.40
N GLN A 434 -1.23 -13.44 -0.39
CA GLN A 434 -0.64 -12.80 -1.58
C GLN A 434 -0.41 -13.82 -2.72
N GLY A 435 -0.52 -13.34 -3.96
CA GLY A 435 -0.50 -14.18 -5.16
C GLY A 435 -1.74 -15.08 -5.34
N GLY A 436 -2.68 -15.09 -4.40
CA GLY A 436 -3.95 -15.82 -4.51
C GLY A 436 -5.12 -15.01 -5.01
N GLU A 437 -6.12 -15.70 -5.54
CA GLU A 437 -7.41 -15.15 -5.93
C GLU A 437 -8.49 -16.20 -5.61
N TRP A 438 -9.60 -15.77 -5.00
CA TRP A 438 -10.72 -16.64 -4.61
C TRP A 438 -12.05 -16.02 -5.01
N ASP A 439 -13.03 -16.87 -5.31
CA ASP A 439 -14.38 -16.44 -5.63
C ASP A 439 -14.98 -15.62 -4.50
N THR A 440 -14.79 -16.09 -3.26
CA THR A 440 -15.28 -15.45 -2.06
C THR A 440 -14.19 -15.23 -1.03
N THR A 441 -13.97 -13.97 -0.61
CA THR A 441 -12.99 -13.64 0.44
C THR A 441 -13.70 -13.05 1.65
N PHE A 442 -13.42 -13.61 2.83
CA PHE A 442 -13.81 -13.04 4.12
C PHE A 442 -12.64 -12.24 4.67
N VAL A 443 -12.83 -10.96 4.99
CA VAL A 443 -11.79 -10.12 5.58
C VAL A 443 -12.19 -9.71 6.99
N PHE A 444 -11.37 -10.14 7.97
CA PHE A 444 -11.49 -9.75 9.36
C PHE A 444 -10.56 -8.56 9.63
N TRP A 445 -11.14 -7.43 10.01
CA TRP A 445 -10.42 -6.16 10.14
C TRP A 445 -9.74 -6.02 11.52
N ASP A 446 -8.71 -6.81 11.82
CA ASP A 446 -7.94 -6.70 13.07
C ASP A 446 -6.64 -5.89 12.97
N LYS A 447 -6.41 -5.17 11.86
CA LYS A 447 -5.27 -4.26 11.71
C LYS A 447 -5.57 -2.89 12.31
N GLY A 448 -4.63 -2.37 13.10
CA GLY A 448 -4.77 -1.05 13.73
C GLY A 448 -5.86 -0.99 14.81
N VAL A 449 -6.17 -2.14 15.42
CA VAL A 449 -7.13 -2.25 16.54
C VAL A 449 -6.40 -2.31 17.89
N LYS A 450 -7.10 -1.89 18.97
CA LYS A 450 -6.60 -1.95 20.35
C LYS A 450 -6.47 -3.40 20.84
N GLN A 451 -5.82 -3.61 21.98
CA GLN A 451 -5.56 -4.95 22.53
C GLN A 451 -6.84 -5.69 22.96
N ASP A 452 -7.84 -4.97 23.45
CA ASP A 452 -9.13 -5.45 23.94
C ASP A 452 -10.22 -5.53 22.85
N PHE A 453 -9.84 -5.33 21.58
CA PHE A 453 -10.77 -5.31 20.46
C PHE A 453 -11.47 -6.65 20.27
N ASN A 454 -12.80 -6.60 20.16
CA ASN A 454 -13.68 -7.75 19.98
C ASN A 454 -14.63 -7.52 18.79
N PHE A 455 -14.62 -8.45 17.84
CA PHE A 455 -15.42 -8.39 16.62
C PHE A 455 -16.96 -8.36 16.84
N LEU A 456 -17.45 -8.74 18.03
CA LEU A 456 -18.87 -8.73 18.35
C LEU A 456 -19.39 -7.33 18.72
N ASN A 457 -18.63 -6.57 19.51
CA ASN A 457 -19.13 -5.39 20.19
C ASN A 457 -18.23 -4.14 20.06
N SER A 458 -17.02 -4.28 19.53
CA SER A 458 -16.10 -3.14 19.39
C SER A 458 -16.39 -2.35 18.13
N GLU A 459 -16.52 -1.04 18.28
CA GLU A 459 -16.60 -0.11 17.17
C GLU A 459 -15.21 0.17 16.58
N HIS A 460 -15.15 0.25 15.25
CA HIS A 460 -13.95 0.65 14.54
C HIS A 460 -13.81 2.16 14.50
N ASN A 461 -12.81 2.71 15.20
CA ASN A 461 -12.38 4.09 14.97
C ASN A 461 -11.24 4.17 13.94
N ARG A 462 -10.97 5.37 13.44
CA ARG A 462 -9.89 5.63 12.46
C ARG A 462 -8.47 5.55 13.03
N THR A 463 -8.30 5.48 14.35
CA THR A 463 -6.98 5.47 14.98
C THR A 463 -6.17 4.26 14.51
N GLY A 464 -4.91 4.48 14.12
CA GLY A 464 -4.03 3.44 13.58
C GLY A 464 -4.35 3.01 12.15
N LYS A 465 -5.26 3.70 11.45
CA LYS A 465 -5.73 3.33 10.09
C LYS A 465 -5.51 4.42 9.05
N THR A 466 -5.14 5.63 9.45
CA THR A 466 -4.82 6.76 8.55
C THR A 466 -3.33 6.77 8.17
N ASN A 467 -2.81 5.65 7.66
CA ASN A 467 -1.39 5.47 7.34
C ASN A 467 -1.21 4.52 6.14
N PRO A 468 -0.07 4.57 5.42
CA PRO A 468 0.15 3.76 4.23
C PRO A 468 0.10 2.25 4.50
N ASP A 469 0.60 1.79 5.64
CA ASP A 469 0.64 0.36 5.97
C ASP A 469 -0.76 -0.25 6.07
N PHE A 470 -1.72 0.49 6.66
CA PHE A 470 -3.11 0.08 6.71
C PHE A 470 -3.72 -0.02 5.31
N TYR A 471 -3.52 1.00 4.48
CA TYR A 471 -4.10 1.03 3.13
C TYR A 471 -3.47 -0.03 2.21
N ARG A 472 -2.17 -0.31 2.29
CA ARG A 472 -1.51 -1.41 1.56
C ARG A 472 -2.08 -2.77 1.95
N TRP A 473 -2.25 -2.99 3.25
CA TRP A 473 -2.85 -4.22 3.76
C TRP A 473 -4.30 -4.37 3.30
N ALA A 474 -5.10 -3.30 3.40
CA ALA A 474 -6.49 -3.28 2.98
C ALA A 474 -6.62 -3.54 1.48
N TYR A 475 -5.85 -2.83 0.67
CA TYR A 475 -5.79 -3.03 -0.79
C TYR A 475 -5.43 -4.47 -1.15
N THR A 476 -4.41 -5.03 -0.50
CA THR A 476 -3.98 -6.42 -0.75
C THR A 476 -5.09 -7.41 -0.39
N ALA A 477 -5.77 -7.22 0.75
CA ALA A 477 -6.86 -8.10 1.19
C ALA A 477 -8.09 -8.01 0.28
N VAL A 478 -8.52 -6.80 -0.08
CA VAL A 478 -9.67 -6.53 -0.96
C VAL A 478 -9.44 -7.15 -2.35
N THR A 479 -8.23 -7.01 -2.89
CA THR A 479 -7.90 -7.52 -4.24
C THR A 479 -7.75 -9.04 -4.33
N ARG A 480 -7.89 -9.79 -3.22
CA ARG A 480 -7.94 -11.26 -3.26
C ARG A 480 -9.31 -11.80 -3.70
N ALA A 481 -10.36 -10.99 -3.59
CA ALA A 481 -11.72 -11.36 -3.99
C ALA A 481 -11.91 -11.17 -5.50
N SER A 482 -12.32 -12.23 -6.20
CA SER A 482 -12.70 -12.13 -7.62
C SER A 482 -14.17 -11.75 -7.79
N THR A 483 -15.06 -12.27 -6.93
CA THR A 483 -16.52 -12.14 -7.07
C THR A 483 -17.20 -11.52 -5.86
N LYS A 484 -16.95 -12.04 -4.64
CA LYS A 484 -17.59 -11.57 -3.40
C LYS A 484 -16.57 -11.24 -2.32
N LEU A 485 -16.74 -10.09 -1.67
CA LEU A 485 -15.98 -9.64 -0.53
C LEU A 485 -16.89 -9.52 0.69
N LEU A 486 -16.64 -10.30 1.73
CA LEU A 486 -17.37 -10.25 2.99
C LEU A 486 -16.47 -9.62 4.05
N CYS A 487 -16.77 -8.38 4.43
CA CYS A 487 -16.01 -7.64 5.42
C CYS A 487 -16.64 -7.79 6.82
N LEU A 488 -15.89 -8.38 7.74
CA LEU A 488 -16.31 -8.53 9.14
C LEU A 488 -15.78 -7.36 9.96
N ASN A 489 -16.69 -6.46 10.34
CA ASN A 489 -16.42 -5.22 11.08
C ASN A 489 -15.43 -4.27 10.36
N PRO A 490 -15.68 -3.86 9.09
CA PRO A 490 -14.80 -2.92 8.41
C PRO A 490 -14.78 -1.55 9.11
N PRO A 491 -13.63 -0.85 9.16
CA PRO A 491 -13.62 0.55 9.54
C PRO A 491 -14.35 1.38 8.49
N TYR A 492 -14.90 2.51 8.95
CA TYR A 492 -15.49 3.52 8.08
C TYR A 492 -15.05 4.90 8.55
N PHE A 493 -14.49 5.69 7.65
CA PHE A 493 -14.23 7.11 7.87
C PHE A 493 -14.06 7.81 6.52
N THR A 494 -14.45 9.07 6.46
CA THR A 494 -14.34 9.90 5.25
C THR A 494 -13.63 11.21 5.56
N SER A 495 -13.20 11.91 4.52
CA SER A 495 -12.61 13.25 4.63
C SER A 495 -13.59 14.28 5.20
N PHE A 496 -14.88 13.94 5.24
CA PHE A 496 -15.99 14.80 5.67
C PHE A 496 -16.35 14.69 7.15
N SER A 497 -15.77 13.73 7.89
CA SER A 497 -16.19 13.38 9.25
C SER A 497 -16.20 14.57 10.22
N ASN A 498 -15.35 15.56 9.97
CA ASN A 498 -15.14 16.74 10.81
C ASN A 498 -15.76 18.02 10.24
N MET A 499 -16.51 17.94 9.14
CA MET A 499 -17.13 19.11 8.52
C MET A 499 -18.11 19.80 9.48
N SER A 500 -18.08 21.12 9.47
CA SER A 500 -18.96 21.98 10.24
C SER A 500 -19.39 23.17 9.38
N PHE A 501 -20.69 23.23 9.08
CA PHE A 501 -21.27 24.35 8.36
C PHE A 501 -21.51 25.51 9.31
N ILE A 502 -20.86 26.64 9.05
CA ILE A 502 -20.94 27.84 9.91
C ILE A 502 -21.79 28.88 9.18
N ASP A 503 -23.06 28.99 9.57
CA ASP A 503 -23.99 29.93 8.94
C ASP A 503 -23.51 31.38 9.00
N VAL A 504 -23.90 32.18 8.02
CA VAL A 504 -23.64 33.64 7.97
C VAL A 504 -24.00 34.33 9.30
N LYS A 505 -25.13 33.97 9.91
CA LYS A 505 -25.55 34.52 11.22
C LYS A 505 -24.55 34.22 12.35
N VAL A 506 -23.95 33.02 12.34
CA VAL A 506 -22.94 32.61 13.32
C VAL A 506 -21.62 33.32 13.04
N GLN A 507 -21.24 33.45 11.77
CA GLN A 507 -20.05 34.22 11.36
C GLN A 507 -20.17 35.68 11.83
N ASN A 508 -21.32 36.31 11.62
CA ASN A 508 -21.59 37.69 12.03
C ASN A 508 -21.60 37.87 13.55
N ALA A 509 -22.11 36.87 14.29
CA ALA A 509 -22.02 36.87 15.75
C ALA A 509 -20.59 36.71 16.25
N TYR A 510 -19.79 35.83 15.61
CA TYR A 510 -18.39 35.64 15.93
C TYR A 510 -17.58 36.90 15.66
N GLN A 511 -17.76 37.54 14.50
CA GLN A 511 -17.09 38.80 14.16
C GLN A 511 -17.43 39.91 15.15
N LYS A 512 -18.69 40.02 15.60
CA LYS A 512 -19.06 41.00 16.64
C LYS A 512 -18.39 40.74 17.97
N LEU A 513 -18.12 39.47 18.30
CA LEU A 513 -17.49 39.06 19.56
C LEU A 513 -15.97 39.24 19.53
N THR A 514 -15.32 38.90 18.42
CA THR A 514 -13.84 38.79 18.33
C THR A 514 -13.19 39.86 17.45
N ALA A 515 -13.98 40.66 16.73
CA ALA A 515 -13.54 41.53 15.64
C ALA A 515 -12.84 40.78 14.47
N GLN A 516 -12.83 39.45 14.47
CA GLN A 516 -12.21 38.63 13.43
C GLN A 516 -13.22 38.20 12.36
N VAL A 517 -12.82 38.30 11.09
CA VAL A 517 -13.60 37.77 9.97
C VAL A 517 -13.15 36.34 9.68
N LEU A 518 -14.11 35.41 9.57
CA LEU A 518 -13.80 33.99 9.32
C LEU A 518 -13.53 33.69 7.85
N THR A 519 -14.14 34.46 6.95
CA THR A 519 -13.88 34.41 5.51
C THR A 519 -12.70 35.33 5.17
N PRO A 520 -11.81 34.93 4.26
CA PRO A 520 -10.66 35.72 3.90
C PRO A 520 -11.07 36.92 3.06
N ILE A 521 -10.19 37.90 3.05
CA ILE A 521 -10.28 39.06 2.18
C ILE A 521 -9.74 38.65 0.82
N GLU A 522 -10.54 38.84 -0.23
CA GLU A 522 -10.08 38.67 -1.60
C GLU A 522 -9.46 39.95 -2.12
N ILE A 523 -8.25 39.82 -2.68
CA ILE A 523 -7.52 40.90 -3.33
C ILE A 523 -7.22 40.45 -4.75
N GLU A 524 -7.86 41.09 -5.73
CA GLU A 524 -7.49 40.90 -7.13
C GLU A 524 -6.16 41.61 -7.40
N VAL A 525 -5.18 40.83 -7.87
CA VAL A 525 -3.86 41.35 -8.24
C VAL A 525 -3.96 41.92 -9.65
N GLN A 526 -4.42 43.17 -9.73
CA GLN A 526 -4.57 43.92 -10.96
C GLN A 526 -3.52 45.05 -11.06
N THR A 527 -3.81 46.09 -11.84
CA THR A 527 -2.90 47.18 -12.19
C THR A 527 -2.16 47.77 -10.99
N GLU A 528 -2.87 48.08 -9.90
CA GLU A 528 -2.28 48.74 -8.71
C GLU A 528 -1.29 47.81 -7.96
N GLN A 529 -1.68 46.57 -7.70
CA GLN A 529 -0.85 45.57 -7.01
C GLN A 529 0.36 45.18 -7.86
N LEU A 530 0.17 45.08 -9.18
CA LEU A 530 1.25 44.82 -10.13
C LEU A 530 2.23 45.98 -10.20
N GLU A 531 1.77 47.23 -10.17
CA GLU A 531 2.64 48.42 -10.07
C GLU A 531 3.43 48.42 -8.77
N HIS A 532 2.81 48.03 -7.65
CA HIS A 532 3.51 47.85 -6.38
C HIS A 532 4.61 46.78 -6.46
N LEU A 533 4.32 45.60 -7.02
CA LEU A 533 5.34 44.57 -7.21
C LEU A 533 6.47 45.04 -8.16
N LYS A 534 6.15 45.80 -9.21
CA LYS A 534 7.15 46.42 -10.11
C LYS A 534 8.04 47.41 -9.37
N ARG A 535 7.46 48.32 -8.59
CA ARG A 535 8.19 49.36 -7.85
C ARG A 535 9.27 48.77 -6.93
N PHE A 536 9.04 47.57 -6.41
CA PHE A 536 9.97 46.87 -5.52
C PHE A 536 10.77 45.75 -6.20
N ASN A 537 10.68 45.58 -7.52
CA ASN A 537 11.32 44.45 -8.24
C ASN A 537 10.97 43.07 -7.65
N LEU A 538 9.71 42.88 -7.26
CA LEU A 538 9.21 41.63 -6.68
C LEU A 538 8.55 40.69 -7.70
N GLN A 539 8.41 41.11 -8.96
CA GLN A 539 7.67 40.35 -9.98
C GLN A 539 8.24 38.96 -10.26
N ASP A 540 9.57 38.82 -10.21
CA ASP A 540 10.27 37.55 -10.47
C ASP A 540 10.51 36.72 -9.19
N THR A 541 9.99 37.16 -8.04
CA THR A 541 10.12 36.43 -6.78
C THR A 541 9.05 35.34 -6.64
N PRO A 542 9.30 34.29 -5.83
CA PRO A 542 8.30 33.29 -5.48
C PRO A 542 6.95 33.90 -5.10
N VAL A 543 5.86 33.26 -5.54
CA VAL A 543 4.48 33.73 -5.31
C VAL A 543 4.16 33.93 -3.83
N SER A 544 4.75 33.11 -2.95
CA SER A 544 4.65 33.26 -1.49
C SER A 544 5.18 34.60 -1.00
N ILE A 545 6.31 35.08 -1.53
CA ILE A 545 6.92 36.37 -1.21
C ILE A 545 6.10 37.53 -1.77
N GLN A 546 5.62 37.41 -3.00
CA GLN A 546 4.71 38.40 -3.59
C GLN A 546 3.44 38.54 -2.76
N ASN A 547 2.78 37.43 -2.40
CA ASN A 547 1.56 37.40 -1.61
C ASN A 547 1.80 38.01 -0.22
N HIS A 548 2.90 37.65 0.44
CA HIS A 548 3.24 38.20 1.75
C HIS A 548 3.48 39.72 1.68
N PHE A 549 4.21 40.20 0.66
CA PHE A 549 4.42 41.63 0.46
C PHE A 549 3.10 42.38 0.22
N LEU A 550 2.26 41.88 -0.68
CA LEU A 550 0.96 42.48 -0.97
C LEU A 550 0.05 42.48 0.26
N LYS A 551 0.06 41.39 1.05
CA LYS A 551 -0.69 41.28 2.30
C LYS A 551 -0.23 42.34 3.29
N ALA A 552 1.08 42.40 3.57
CA ALA A 552 1.64 43.38 4.47
C ALA A 552 1.30 44.81 4.01
N ASN A 553 1.51 45.12 2.73
CA ASN A 553 1.22 46.42 2.15
C ASN A 553 -0.25 46.82 2.31
N TYR A 554 -1.18 45.89 2.03
CA TYR A 554 -2.62 46.14 2.14
C TYR A 554 -3.06 46.56 3.55
N PHE A 555 -2.51 45.94 4.60
CA PHE A 555 -2.90 46.25 5.98
C PHE A 555 -2.21 47.49 6.53
N VAL A 556 -0.92 47.68 6.24
CA VAL A 556 -0.17 48.83 6.77
C VAL A 556 -0.62 50.15 6.10
N GLN A 557 -1.00 50.11 4.81
CA GLN A 557 -1.53 51.30 4.12
C GLN A 557 -2.83 51.83 4.73
N LYS A 558 -3.68 50.97 5.29
CA LYS A 558 -4.90 51.42 6.01
C LYS A 558 -4.62 52.24 7.26
N GLN A 559 -3.38 52.20 7.77
CA GLN A 559 -2.90 52.99 8.89
C GLN A 559 -1.93 54.10 8.45
N TYR A 560 -1.95 54.46 7.16
CA TYR A 560 -1.06 55.48 6.57
C TYR A 560 0.43 55.15 6.73
N VAL A 561 0.77 53.86 6.71
CA VAL A 561 2.16 53.37 6.74
C VAL A 561 2.51 52.81 5.36
N ASP A 562 3.66 53.20 4.82
CA ASP A 562 4.16 52.68 3.55
C ASP A 562 5.27 51.66 3.77
N ILE A 563 5.29 50.59 2.96
CA ILE A 563 6.51 49.82 2.76
C ILE A 563 7.43 50.62 1.85
N VAL A 564 8.69 50.82 2.25
CA VAL A 564 9.65 51.69 1.57
C VAL A 564 10.92 50.98 1.15
N SER A 565 11.17 49.79 1.68
CA SER A 565 12.26 48.93 1.25
C SER A 565 11.95 47.46 1.51
N TRP A 566 12.57 46.59 0.72
CA TRP A 566 12.65 45.17 1.03
C TRP A 566 14.05 44.63 0.68
N LYS A 567 14.47 43.56 1.35
CA LYS A 567 15.71 42.82 1.02
C LYS A 567 15.60 41.36 1.44
N ARG A 568 16.20 40.46 0.66
CA ARG A 568 16.39 39.04 1.01
C ARG A 568 17.84 38.80 1.45
N VAL A 569 18.02 38.16 2.61
CA VAL A 569 19.33 37.77 3.16
C VAL A 569 19.27 36.31 3.60
N GLY A 570 19.66 35.39 2.71
CA GLY A 570 19.49 33.95 2.94
C GLY A 570 18.02 33.56 3.10
N TYR A 571 17.66 33.03 4.27
CA TYR A 571 16.27 32.69 4.67
C TYR A 571 15.55 33.84 5.38
N GLU A 572 16.11 35.06 5.40
CA GLU A 572 15.48 36.24 5.98
C GLU A 572 14.88 37.14 4.89
N ILE A 573 13.62 37.52 5.05
CA ILE A 573 12.97 38.58 4.29
C ILE A 573 12.83 39.79 5.21
N ARG A 574 13.34 40.95 4.80
CA ARG A 574 13.32 42.16 5.62
C ARG A 574 12.54 43.25 4.92
N TYR A 575 11.57 43.86 5.61
CA TYR A 575 10.82 45.02 5.13
C TYR A 575 11.14 46.26 5.96
N GLY A 576 11.26 47.40 5.28
CA GLY A 576 11.29 48.72 5.90
C GLY A 576 9.93 49.41 5.72
N PHE A 577 9.38 49.90 6.81
CA PHE A 577 8.12 50.64 6.89
C PHE A 577 8.39 52.09 7.29
N ARG A 578 7.55 53.02 6.83
CA ARG A 578 7.66 54.44 7.18
C ARG A 578 6.28 55.08 7.34
N ARG A 579 6.15 55.92 8.39
CA ARG A 579 5.03 56.85 8.59
C ARG A 579 5.61 58.20 8.96
N GLU A 580 5.49 59.19 8.08
CA GLU A 580 6.13 60.50 8.23
C GLU A 580 7.66 60.37 8.50
N ASN A 581 8.13 60.75 9.69
CA ASN A 581 9.53 60.65 10.10
C ASN A 581 9.88 59.34 10.81
N ASP A 582 8.88 58.52 11.14
CA ASP A 582 9.06 57.24 11.83
C ASP A 582 9.39 56.14 10.83
N THR A 583 10.43 55.36 11.10
CA THR A 583 10.89 54.21 10.32
C THR A 583 11.00 52.98 11.20
N VAL A 584 10.56 51.85 10.66
CA VAL A 584 10.60 50.54 11.32
C VAL A 584 11.13 49.51 10.34
N ALA A 585 12.03 48.65 10.78
CA ALA A 585 12.51 47.54 9.98
C ALA A 585 12.21 46.21 10.67
N ILE A 586 11.55 45.30 9.96
CA ILE A 586 11.14 43.99 10.47
C ILE A 586 11.75 42.90 9.59
N LYS A 587 12.30 41.86 10.23
CA LYS A 587 12.73 40.64 9.55
C LYS A 587 11.76 39.49 9.81
N PHE A 588 11.54 38.72 8.77
CA PHE A 588 10.72 37.50 8.72
C PHE A 588 11.61 36.34 8.27
N TRP A 589 11.27 35.13 8.67
CA TRP A 589 11.97 33.91 8.23
C TRP A 589 11.13 33.12 7.25
N VAL A 590 11.76 32.58 6.22
CA VAL A 590 11.14 31.64 5.28
C VAL A 590 11.77 30.25 5.38
N ASN A 591 11.02 29.21 5.00
CA ASN A 591 11.53 27.83 4.90
C ASN A 591 12.23 27.58 3.53
N GLY A 592 12.64 26.33 3.27
CA GLY A 592 13.27 25.92 2.00
C GLY A 592 12.39 26.05 0.76
N GLN A 593 11.08 26.29 0.94
CA GLN A 593 10.08 26.50 -0.12
C GLN A 593 9.59 27.96 -0.17
N ASP A 594 10.32 28.88 0.49
CA ASP A 594 9.98 30.30 0.57
C ASP A 594 8.63 30.61 1.26
N GLU A 595 8.13 29.72 2.13
CA GLU A 595 6.96 29.98 2.97
C GLU A 595 7.35 30.67 4.28
N PHE A 596 6.60 31.71 4.67
CA PHE A 596 6.87 32.50 5.86
C PHE A 596 6.53 31.74 7.15
N ARG A 597 7.41 31.83 8.14
CA ARG A 597 7.14 31.41 9.51
C ARG A 597 6.32 32.47 10.23
N THR A 598 5.64 32.05 11.30
CA THR A 598 4.79 32.95 12.12
C THR A 598 5.58 33.97 12.93
N ASN A 599 6.86 33.71 13.20
CA ASN A 599 7.70 34.61 13.96
C ASN A 599 8.37 35.69 13.08
N PHE A 600 8.47 36.91 13.61
CA PHE A 600 9.22 38.01 13.01
C PHE A 600 9.89 38.84 14.11
N GLN A 601 10.86 39.68 13.75
CA GLN A 601 11.66 40.41 14.73
C GLN A 601 12.02 41.82 14.24
N LYS A 602 12.02 42.79 15.17
CA LYS A 602 12.56 44.13 14.95
C LYS A 602 14.04 44.11 14.56
N LEU A 603 14.44 45.01 13.66
CA LEU A 603 15.83 45.33 13.38
C LEU A 603 16.17 46.69 14.03
N PRO A 604 16.79 46.70 15.23
CA PRO A 604 16.94 47.93 16.02
C PRO A 604 17.76 49.02 15.33
N ALA A 605 18.80 48.64 14.58
CA ALA A 605 19.66 49.60 13.88
C ALA A 605 18.96 50.35 12.73
N GLU A 606 17.83 49.83 12.23
CA GLU A 606 17.06 50.37 11.12
C GLU A 606 15.66 50.86 11.58
N THR A 607 15.42 50.92 12.90
CA THR A 607 14.13 51.33 13.51
C THR A 607 14.34 52.53 14.43
N ASN A 608 13.59 53.61 14.23
CA ASN A 608 13.67 54.82 15.06
C ASN A 608 12.41 55.05 15.94
N SER A 609 11.34 54.27 15.74
CA SER A 609 10.06 54.41 16.45
C SER A 609 9.56 53.06 16.93
N ASP A 610 9.65 52.84 18.25
CA ASP A 610 9.14 51.62 18.89
C ASP A 610 7.61 51.59 18.92
N SER A 611 6.96 52.77 19.04
CA SER A 611 5.49 52.86 18.97
C SER A 611 4.97 52.37 17.62
N LEU A 612 5.58 52.81 16.51
CA LEU A 612 5.20 52.35 15.18
C LEU A 612 5.48 50.85 14.99
N PHE A 613 6.55 50.33 15.59
CA PHE A 613 6.86 48.89 15.55
C PHE A 613 5.77 48.07 16.24
N GLU A 614 5.31 48.47 17.43
CA GLU A 614 4.22 47.79 18.14
C GLU A 614 2.91 47.85 17.35
N GLU A 615 2.59 48.98 16.72
CA GLU A 615 1.41 49.13 15.87
C GLU A 615 1.45 48.19 14.65
N ILE A 616 2.59 48.13 13.94
CA ILE A 616 2.78 47.25 12.78
C ILE A 616 2.77 45.78 13.21
N THR A 617 3.40 45.46 14.34
CA THR A 617 3.43 44.10 14.90
C THR A 617 2.01 43.61 15.16
N LYS A 618 1.21 44.41 15.87
CA LYS A 618 -0.19 44.10 16.15
C LYS A 618 -1.01 43.98 14.86
N LEU A 619 -0.81 44.87 13.89
CA LEU A 619 -1.44 44.79 12.57
C LEU A 619 -1.13 43.47 11.86
N LEU A 620 0.14 43.07 11.83
CA LEU A 620 0.60 41.86 11.13
C LEU A 620 0.14 40.58 11.83
N GLU A 621 0.15 40.56 13.17
CA GLU A 621 -0.36 39.45 14.00
C GLU A 621 -1.88 39.27 13.87
N ASP A 622 -2.64 40.36 13.82
CA ASP A 622 -4.10 40.35 13.73
C ASP A 622 -4.65 40.35 12.29
N THR A 623 -3.80 40.10 11.27
CA THR A 623 -4.27 40.12 9.87
C THR A 623 -5.21 38.96 9.54
N PRO A 624 -6.42 39.22 9.03
CA PRO A 624 -7.26 38.21 8.42
C PRO A 624 -6.54 37.41 7.33
N ASP A 625 -7.04 36.22 7.03
CA ASP A 625 -6.60 35.49 5.85
C ASP A 625 -6.92 36.29 4.58
N VAL A 626 -6.02 36.24 3.61
CA VAL A 626 -6.14 36.99 2.35
C VAL A 626 -5.91 36.04 1.18
N ILE A 627 -6.85 36.02 0.23
CA ILE A 627 -6.72 35.29 -1.03
C ILE A 627 -6.36 36.28 -2.13
N PHE A 628 -5.28 35.99 -2.86
CA PHE A 628 -4.87 36.78 -4.02
C PHE A 628 -5.37 36.14 -5.31
N ILE A 629 -6.25 36.84 -6.03
CA ILE A 629 -6.78 36.41 -7.32
C ILE A 629 -5.90 37.00 -8.42
N ARG A 630 -5.20 36.15 -9.18
CA ARG A 630 -4.39 36.57 -10.33
C ARG A 630 -5.13 36.20 -11.61
N ASN A 631 -5.52 37.19 -12.41
CA ASN A 631 -6.20 36.96 -13.69
C ASN A 631 -5.16 36.52 -14.75
N THR A 632 -5.01 35.22 -14.96
CA THR A 632 -4.33 34.63 -16.12
C THR A 632 -5.37 34.16 -17.12
N THR A 633 -4.98 33.93 -18.38
CA THR A 633 -5.89 33.40 -19.41
C THR A 633 -6.49 32.04 -19.03
N ASP A 634 -5.83 31.31 -18.12
CA ASP A 634 -6.29 30.05 -17.53
C ASP A 634 -7.37 30.23 -16.43
N THR A 635 -7.40 31.34 -15.69
CA THR A 635 -8.47 31.59 -14.69
C THR A 635 -9.79 32.04 -15.30
N ILE A 636 -9.79 32.44 -16.58
CA ILE A 636 -10.99 32.90 -17.31
C ILE A 636 -11.81 31.74 -17.89
N LEU A 637 -11.28 30.51 -17.83
CA LEU A 637 -12.00 29.28 -18.20
C LEU A 637 -12.17 28.36 -16.97
N ALA A 638 -12.75 28.88 -15.88
CA ALA A 638 -13.18 28.07 -14.74
C ALA A 638 -14.44 27.25 -15.10
N LYS A 639 -14.26 26.25 -15.96
CA LYS A 639 -15.22 25.14 -16.09
C LYS A 639 -14.84 24.09 -15.06
N ILE A 640 -15.83 23.32 -14.62
CA ILE A 640 -15.65 22.15 -13.76
C ILE A 640 -14.70 21.15 -14.44
N GLU A 641 -13.41 21.29 -14.21
CA GLU A 641 -12.39 20.37 -14.71
C GLU A 641 -11.63 19.80 -13.51
N PHE A 642 -12.08 18.65 -13.02
CA PHE A 642 -11.20 17.73 -12.33
C PHE A 642 -10.40 17.02 -13.41
N ASP A 643 -9.22 17.55 -13.74
CA ASP A 643 -8.32 16.82 -14.60
C ASP A 643 -7.83 15.53 -13.90
N ILE A 644 -7.31 14.60 -14.70
CA ILE A 644 -6.84 13.30 -14.22
C ILE A 644 -5.71 13.46 -13.19
N GLN A 645 -4.91 14.53 -13.28
CA GLN A 645 -3.79 14.79 -12.39
C GLN A 645 -4.29 15.20 -11.00
N LEU A 646 -5.23 16.15 -10.91
CA LEU A 646 -5.82 16.61 -9.66
C LEU A 646 -6.56 15.47 -8.95
N GLU A 647 -7.26 14.62 -9.70
CA GLU A 647 -7.94 13.45 -9.13
C GLU A 647 -6.97 12.43 -8.53
N GLU A 648 -5.78 12.27 -9.12
CA GLU A 648 -4.74 11.38 -8.59
C GLU A 648 -3.96 12.01 -7.43
N GLU A 649 -3.71 13.33 -7.45
CA GLU A 649 -2.98 14.04 -6.38
C GLU A 649 -3.85 14.36 -5.16
N ARG A 650 -5.15 14.63 -5.37
CA ARG A 650 -6.09 15.04 -4.32
C ARG A 650 -7.46 14.38 -4.52
N PRO A 651 -7.55 13.04 -4.40
CA PRO A 651 -8.78 12.30 -4.69
C PRO A 651 -9.99 12.73 -3.84
N PHE A 652 -9.74 13.19 -2.60
CA PHE A 652 -10.80 13.64 -1.69
C PHE A 652 -11.56 14.89 -2.18
N LEU A 653 -10.96 15.71 -3.07
CA LEU A 653 -11.63 16.86 -3.68
C LEU A 653 -12.67 16.40 -4.71
N LYS A 654 -12.28 15.45 -5.57
CA LYS A 654 -13.21 14.82 -6.53
C LYS A 654 -14.33 14.08 -5.80
N THR A 655 -14.00 13.37 -4.72
CA THR A 655 -15.02 12.72 -3.88
C THR A 655 -16.02 13.74 -3.32
N LEU A 656 -15.57 14.91 -2.84
CA LEU A 656 -16.47 15.97 -2.35
C LEU A 656 -17.44 16.41 -3.45
N PHE A 657 -16.92 16.69 -4.64
CA PHE A 657 -17.71 17.13 -5.78
C PHE A 657 -18.77 16.08 -6.18
N ASP A 658 -18.36 14.82 -6.38
CA ASP A 658 -19.26 13.74 -6.80
C ASP A 658 -20.38 13.50 -5.77
N VAL A 659 -20.02 13.52 -4.49
CA VAL A 659 -20.98 13.33 -3.41
C VAL A 659 -21.95 14.52 -3.32
N LEU A 660 -21.47 15.77 -3.44
CA LEU A 660 -22.34 16.94 -3.49
C LEU A 660 -23.30 16.89 -4.67
N GLN A 661 -22.82 16.51 -5.86
CA GLN A 661 -23.68 16.35 -7.04
C GLN A 661 -24.81 15.34 -6.79
N VAL A 662 -24.52 14.21 -6.17
CA VAL A 662 -25.52 13.20 -5.83
C VAL A 662 -26.57 13.76 -4.86
N GLN A 663 -26.14 14.46 -3.81
CA GLN A 663 -27.05 15.04 -2.81
C GLN A 663 -27.93 16.17 -3.36
N LEU A 664 -27.40 16.97 -4.29
CA LEU A 664 -28.08 18.14 -4.86
C LEU A 664 -29.01 17.79 -6.03
N LYS A 665 -28.92 16.56 -6.57
CA LYS A 665 -29.71 16.11 -7.73
C LYS A 665 -31.23 16.26 -7.50
N ALA A 666 -31.71 16.01 -6.29
CA ALA A 666 -33.14 16.09 -5.96
C ALA A 666 -33.66 17.53 -5.86
N SER A 667 -32.79 18.52 -5.61
CA SER A 667 -33.17 19.92 -5.42
C SER A 667 -33.06 20.77 -6.69
N ASN A 668 -32.66 20.18 -7.83
CA ASN A 668 -32.35 20.90 -9.07
C ASN A 668 -31.32 22.02 -8.87
N THR A 669 -30.37 21.78 -7.96
CA THR A 669 -29.24 22.69 -7.71
C THR A 669 -28.03 22.18 -8.48
N SER A 670 -27.38 23.03 -9.27
CA SER A 670 -26.13 22.72 -9.96
C SER A 670 -24.93 23.32 -9.22
N ILE A 671 -23.78 22.69 -9.43
CA ILE A 671 -22.47 23.28 -9.16
C ILE A 671 -22.01 23.80 -10.50
N ASP A 672 -21.77 25.10 -10.61
CA ASP A 672 -21.42 25.75 -11.88
C ASP A 672 -19.91 25.97 -12.01
N GLU A 673 -19.24 26.20 -10.88
CA GLU A 673 -17.81 26.49 -10.81
C GLU A 673 -17.20 25.93 -9.52
N VAL A 674 -15.95 25.47 -9.62
CA VAL A 674 -15.12 25.03 -8.49
C VAL A 674 -13.76 25.72 -8.56
N GLY A 675 -13.41 26.49 -7.53
CA GLY A 675 -12.11 27.15 -7.39
C GLY A 675 -11.20 26.38 -6.43
N HIS A 676 -10.01 26.01 -6.91
CA HIS A 676 -9.01 25.29 -6.11
C HIS A 676 -8.01 26.25 -5.45
N HIS A 677 -8.05 26.37 -4.12
CA HIS A 677 -7.16 27.24 -3.35
C HIS A 677 -6.32 26.45 -2.34
N SER A 678 -5.32 27.10 -1.73
CA SER A 678 -4.52 26.45 -0.69
C SER A 678 -5.40 26.14 0.53
N TYR A 679 -5.51 24.85 0.90
CA TYR A 679 -6.32 24.35 2.01
C TYR A 679 -7.82 24.65 1.90
N ARG A 680 -8.32 24.93 0.70
CA ARG A 680 -9.71 25.35 0.49
C ARG A 680 -10.20 25.10 -0.93
N GLU A 681 -11.46 24.70 -1.03
CA GLU A 681 -12.22 24.67 -2.28
C GLU A 681 -13.36 25.67 -2.24
N ARG A 682 -13.58 26.41 -3.32
CA ARG A 682 -14.70 27.32 -3.47
C ARG A 682 -15.72 26.74 -4.43
N TYR A 683 -16.95 26.58 -4.00
CA TYR A 683 -18.03 26.06 -4.85
C TYR A 683 -19.06 27.15 -5.13
N HIS A 684 -19.43 27.29 -6.40
CA HIS A 684 -20.51 28.14 -6.85
C HIS A 684 -21.74 27.28 -7.14
N PHE A 685 -22.80 27.48 -6.38
CA PHE A 685 -24.06 26.76 -6.53
C PHE A 685 -25.11 27.67 -7.15
N THR A 686 -25.90 27.14 -8.07
CA THR A 686 -27.08 27.85 -8.61
C THR A 686 -28.34 26.99 -8.59
N ASN A 687 -29.47 27.67 -8.47
CA ASN A 687 -30.79 27.08 -8.59
C ASN A 687 -31.73 28.14 -9.19
N ASN A 688 -31.98 28.05 -10.49
CA ASN A 688 -32.64 29.11 -11.27
C ASN A 688 -31.90 30.45 -11.12
N GLU A 689 -32.52 31.48 -10.53
CA GLU A 689 -31.91 32.81 -10.29
C GLU A 689 -31.15 32.89 -8.95
N ALA A 690 -31.26 31.86 -8.10
CA ALA A 690 -30.55 31.82 -6.82
C ALA A 690 -29.09 31.39 -7.03
N ALA A 691 -28.18 32.07 -6.34
CA ALA A 691 -26.74 31.81 -6.34
C ALA A 691 -26.20 31.79 -4.89
N ALA A 692 -25.28 30.87 -4.61
CA ALA A 692 -24.57 30.79 -3.35
C ALA A 692 -23.12 30.36 -3.58
N VAL A 693 -22.17 31.09 -2.98
CA VAL A 693 -20.74 30.75 -3.02
C VAL A 693 -20.28 30.32 -1.64
N ILE A 694 -19.66 29.13 -1.56
CA ILE A 694 -19.32 28.49 -0.28
C ILE A 694 -17.89 27.94 -0.34
N ASP A 695 -17.11 28.28 0.68
CA ASP A 695 -15.76 27.78 0.87
C ASP A 695 -15.75 26.53 1.76
N PHE A 696 -15.07 25.48 1.31
CA PHE A 696 -14.82 24.22 2.00
C PHE A 696 -13.36 24.13 2.38
N GLU A 697 -13.04 24.34 3.66
CA GLU A 697 -11.67 24.31 4.15
C GLU A 697 -11.26 22.92 4.63
N TYR A 698 -10.00 22.56 4.40
CA TYR A 698 -9.42 21.28 4.80
C TYR A 698 -8.00 21.43 5.36
N ASN A 699 -7.56 20.47 6.18
CA ASN A 699 -6.22 20.48 6.76
C ASN A 699 -5.16 19.80 5.86
N GLY A 700 -3.89 19.82 6.27
CA GLY A 700 -2.80 19.15 5.52
C GLY A 700 -2.91 17.63 5.38
N ASN A 701 -3.84 16.99 6.09
CA ASN A 701 -4.17 15.57 5.90
C ASN A 701 -5.43 15.37 5.05
N GLY A 702 -5.95 16.43 4.40
CA GLY A 702 -7.12 16.38 3.53
C GLY A 702 -8.44 16.13 4.26
N PHE A 703 -8.52 16.37 5.57
CA PHE A 703 -9.81 16.34 6.28
C PHE A 703 -10.45 17.72 6.24
N PHE A 704 -11.68 17.77 5.76
CA PHE A 704 -12.48 18.99 5.75
C PHE A 704 -12.94 19.35 7.16
N ALA A 705 -12.99 20.65 7.43
CA ALA A 705 -13.29 21.21 8.74
C ALA A 705 -14.39 22.28 8.66
N ARG A 706 -14.07 23.51 8.23
CA ARG A 706 -15.06 24.60 8.17
C ARG A 706 -15.67 24.67 6.77
N VAL A 707 -17.00 24.86 6.73
CA VAL A 707 -17.74 25.17 5.49
C VAL A 707 -18.40 26.53 5.68
N LEU A 708 -18.00 27.50 4.87
CA LEU A 708 -18.24 28.93 5.07
C LEU A 708 -18.93 29.55 3.84
N PRO A 709 -20.24 29.85 3.89
CA PRO A 709 -20.87 30.67 2.86
C PRO A 709 -20.33 32.10 2.88
N LEU A 710 -20.08 32.66 1.69
CA LEU A 710 -19.65 34.04 1.50
C LEU A 710 -20.88 34.96 1.42
N GLU A 711 -21.17 35.71 2.49
CA GLU A 711 -22.38 36.52 2.63
C GLU A 711 -22.66 37.41 1.40
N ASN A 712 -21.64 38.13 0.92
CA ASN A 712 -21.79 39.06 -0.21
C ASN A 712 -21.98 38.37 -1.58
N GLN A 713 -21.84 37.05 -1.64
CA GLN A 713 -21.98 36.24 -2.87
C GLN A 713 -23.11 35.20 -2.75
N CYS A 714 -23.99 35.36 -1.74
CA CYS A 714 -25.17 34.52 -1.56
C CYS A 714 -26.43 35.38 -1.62
N ASN A 715 -27.34 35.09 -2.55
CA ASN A 715 -28.57 35.88 -2.74
C ASN A 715 -29.85 35.16 -2.27
N SER A 716 -29.74 33.93 -1.74
CA SER A 716 -30.88 33.09 -1.38
C SER A 716 -30.62 32.22 -0.16
N ASP A 717 -31.35 32.50 0.93
CA ASP A 717 -31.38 31.68 2.14
C ASP A 717 -31.92 30.27 1.87
N ASN A 718 -32.82 30.11 0.91
CA ASN A 718 -33.36 28.80 0.56
C ASN A 718 -32.27 27.91 -0.05
N LEU A 719 -31.50 28.45 -1.00
CA LEU A 719 -30.38 27.74 -1.61
C LEU A 719 -29.31 27.39 -0.57
N LEU A 720 -28.96 28.32 0.32
CA LEU A 720 -28.04 28.04 1.43
C LEU A 720 -28.52 26.91 2.33
N ASN A 721 -29.81 26.85 2.65
CA ASN A 721 -30.39 25.75 3.43
C ASN A 721 -30.36 24.41 2.69
N VAL A 722 -30.56 24.42 1.37
CA VAL A 722 -30.42 23.21 0.52
C VAL A 722 -28.98 22.70 0.56
N VAL A 723 -27.99 23.57 0.34
CA VAL A 723 -26.58 23.17 0.36
C VAL A 723 -26.15 22.76 1.76
N LYS A 724 -26.58 23.47 2.81
CA LYS A 724 -26.34 23.09 4.21
C LYS A 724 -26.88 21.70 4.51
N LYS A 725 -28.11 21.37 4.08
CA LYS A 725 -28.67 20.02 4.22
C LYS A 725 -27.82 19.00 3.48
N ALA A 726 -27.37 19.30 2.26
CA ALA A 726 -26.45 18.42 1.53
C ALA A 726 -25.15 18.19 2.32
N VAL A 727 -24.51 19.23 2.87
CA VAL A 727 -23.27 19.10 3.67
C VAL A 727 -23.50 18.31 4.96
N LEU A 728 -24.58 18.58 5.68
CA LEU A 728 -24.95 17.83 6.89
C LEU A 728 -25.24 16.37 6.58
N ASN A 729 -25.96 16.11 5.48
CA ASN A 729 -26.15 14.77 4.95
C ASN A 729 -24.79 14.12 4.70
N ILE A 730 -23.87 14.73 3.95
CA ILE A 730 -22.55 14.14 3.66
C ILE A 730 -21.79 13.75 4.93
N LYS A 731 -21.88 14.59 5.96
CA LYS A 731 -21.29 14.33 7.28
C LYS A 731 -21.96 13.16 8.00
N GLU A 732 -23.29 13.11 7.97
CA GLU A 732 -24.10 12.07 8.62
C GLU A 732 -24.25 10.79 7.79
N PHE A 733 -23.93 10.85 6.49
CA PHE A 733 -24.12 9.78 5.51
C PHE A 733 -23.15 8.63 5.82
N GLY A 734 -23.65 7.77 6.69
CA GLY A 734 -23.78 6.35 6.41
C GLY A 734 -24.39 6.11 5.02
N TYR A 735 -23.69 6.32 3.89
CA TYR A 735 -24.18 5.96 2.55
C TYR A 735 -24.65 4.51 2.52
N VAL A 736 -25.97 4.38 2.44
CA VAL A 736 -26.68 3.33 1.72
C VAL A 736 -26.66 3.78 0.26
N VAL A 737 -26.09 2.95 -0.62
CA VAL A 737 -26.39 2.98 -2.06
C VAL A 737 -27.39 1.87 -2.32
#